data_AF-A0A066WRE0-F1
#
_entry.id   AF-A0A066WRE0-F1
#
_cell.length_a   1.000
_cell.length_b   1.000
_cell.length_c   1.000
_cell.angle_alpha   90.00
_cell.angle_beta   90.00
_cell.angle_gamma   90.00
#
_symmetry.space_group_name_H-M   'P 1'
#
loop_
_entity.id
_entity.type
_entity.pdbx_description
1 polymer ?
#
loop_
_entity_poly.entity_id
_entity_poly.type
_entity_poly.pdbx_seq_one_letter_code
_entity_poly.pdbx_strand_id
1 'polypeptide(L)'
;MAAPTRSGRASMLPTRVPLQNNFGASQQSQGAVDEHGESGVHSQDHRSSARRDVSMGVSQLHGRESVRRQSVAVPSTPATGRRSISSRTSLAPTSLAGRESLMLSGSGLGGAPTQQSRETRPVRNKAFQESMYSVLISALGENNMAGGQQIKKAVREPTQLAFVDMFQTVWKRYIDPDHNFESSKDSASGGMSAGHGTVMSKAVDEVLTLLKEINYPGMEDMTKSRLSAAGSTGNWPFCLAMLGWLVQIGDKLNDEAFPIGPKNRAADLMNPDLEMDQDNMDVDNMQFFYPFLYKTYEKFWNNQDEYPEEREELERIFDARDHRVLQELDSMRARERDVAEELMGLQQRPSPLQAAKQRDTLLVSDIKKFQDYNENYIRRKTEKVDKEIKRFLSTKSDSEAKVEALKKERDHLQKEVDEQPMTSEEYDRLENHYRTLQEQLNLLENKKAQVEAERGNVELEAYRHQNAMEEEFKMFNALGRDIDLLPFKLPATSSAATKDGLSVADELVFERGELYPDVDIKTYLRPLVARMLKDGSEKRKGVAEQKLQLGQKYDVLLDDVQRARETLSQLHKRYEMTRADIDKINQTSKEEGDFADSMEQDHQRLIHETEAAGHSAISEQTAREARLRVQHEQAIAAYNKHVTAMNEEVTDAMHRLLNLKDNVASALEKLKGATKVNGHSETA
;
A
#
# COMPACT_ATOMS: atom_id res chain seq x y z
N MET A 1 -33.38 36.99 34.39
CA MET A 1 -34.68 36.43 33.96
C MET A 1 -34.39 35.41 32.86
N ALA A 2 -34.64 34.12 32.94
CA ALA A 2 -35.00 33.22 34.01
C ALA A 2 -34.40 31.84 33.65
N ALA A 3 -33.79 31.19 34.63
CA ALA A 3 -33.63 29.73 34.75
C ALA A 3 -34.32 29.35 36.09
N PRO A 4 -34.33 28.10 36.59
CA PRO A 4 -34.28 26.75 36.01
C PRO A 4 -35.42 25.84 36.56
N THR A 5 -35.50 24.55 36.19
CA THR A 5 -36.09 23.53 37.07
C THR A 5 -35.29 22.22 37.03
N ARG A 6 -34.99 21.74 38.24
CA ARG A 6 -34.24 20.54 38.63
C ARG A 6 -35.26 19.51 39.15
N SER A 7 -35.07 18.22 38.86
CA SER A 7 -35.62 17.14 39.67
C SER A 7 -34.84 15.85 39.36
N GLY A 8 -34.39 15.16 40.39
CA GLY A 8 -33.63 13.93 40.29
C GLY A 8 -34.14 12.86 41.24
N ARG A 9 -33.85 11.62 40.81
CA ARG A 9 -33.59 10.38 41.57
C ARG A 9 -34.66 9.77 42.49
N ALA A 10 -34.89 8.48 42.23
CA ALA A 10 -34.96 7.44 43.27
C ALA A 10 -34.07 6.25 42.87
N SER A 11 -33.41 5.65 43.85
CA SER A 11 -32.50 4.51 43.78
C SER A 11 -33.10 3.37 44.61
N MET A 12 -32.95 2.12 44.16
CA MET A 12 -33.00 0.93 45.01
C MET A 12 -32.00 -0.14 44.48
N LEU A 13 -31.09 -0.57 45.37
CA LEU A 13 -30.34 -1.85 45.34
C LEU A 13 -31.28 -3.01 45.81
N PRO A 14 -30.92 -4.33 45.90
CA PRO A 14 -29.60 -5.04 45.88
C PRO A 14 -29.62 -6.36 45.03
N THR A 15 -28.60 -7.24 44.91
CA THR A 15 -28.25 -8.34 45.86
C THR A 15 -27.14 -9.27 45.28
N ARG A 16 -26.31 -9.84 46.16
CA ARG A 16 -25.24 -10.86 45.96
C ARG A 16 -25.76 -12.30 45.70
N VAL A 17 -24.90 -13.22 45.22
CA VAL A 17 -24.54 -14.56 45.81
C VAL A 17 -23.54 -15.32 44.87
N PRO A 18 -22.69 -16.26 45.35
CA PRO A 18 -21.33 -16.53 44.85
C PRO A 18 -21.02 -17.98 44.37
N LEU A 19 -19.71 -18.22 44.07
CA LEU A 19 -18.95 -19.50 43.99
C LEU A 19 -19.04 -20.33 42.70
N GLN A 20 -17.88 -20.67 42.07
CA GLN A 20 -17.16 -21.92 42.34
C GLN A 20 -15.81 -21.99 41.59
N ASN A 21 -14.76 -22.35 42.34
CA ASN A 21 -13.44 -22.74 41.84
C ASN A 21 -13.53 -24.03 41.02
N ASN A 22 -12.69 -24.17 40.00
CA ASN A 22 -12.02 -25.46 39.77
C ASN A 22 -10.56 -25.24 39.35
N PHE A 23 -9.66 -25.83 40.12
CA PHE A 23 -8.22 -25.92 39.91
C PHE A 23 -7.91 -27.05 38.93
N GLY A 24 -6.86 -26.89 38.13
CA GLY A 24 -6.17 -27.93 37.36
C GLY A 24 -5.03 -27.27 36.57
N ALA A 25 -3.88 -27.03 37.21
CA ALA A 25 -2.72 -27.92 37.25
C ALA A 25 -1.88 -27.86 35.96
N SER A 26 -0.72 -27.26 36.13
CA SER A 26 0.39 -27.07 35.20
C SER A 26 1.19 -28.36 34.95
N GLN A 27 1.91 -28.43 33.82
CA GLN A 27 3.25 -29.02 33.65
C GLN A 27 3.85 -28.39 32.38
N GLN A 28 4.93 -27.60 32.46
CA GLN A 28 6.35 -28.00 32.30
C GLN A 28 6.63 -28.69 30.94
N SER A 29 7.65 -28.38 30.14
CA SER A 29 8.86 -27.54 30.28
C SER A 29 9.70 -27.71 29.01
N GLN A 30 10.47 -26.68 28.62
CA GLN A 30 11.87 -26.69 28.13
C GLN A 30 12.30 -27.72 27.05
N GLY A 31 13.06 -27.38 26.00
CA GLY A 31 13.87 -26.22 25.67
C GLY A 31 14.92 -26.62 24.62
N ALA A 32 15.47 -25.60 23.91
CA ALA A 32 16.81 -25.42 23.29
C ALA A 32 17.50 -26.62 22.55
N VAL A 33 18.39 -26.48 21.56
CA VAL A 33 19.64 -25.70 21.52
C VAL A 33 20.24 -25.69 20.07
N ASP A 34 20.92 -24.59 19.68
CA ASP A 34 22.19 -24.46 18.88
C ASP A 34 22.30 -24.99 17.42
N GLU A 35 23.21 -24.54 16.54
CA GLU A 35 24.12 -23.38 16.33
C GLU A 35 24.76 -23.59 14.93
N HIS A 36 25.27 -22.50 14.31
CA HIS A 36 26.51 -22.35 13.51
C HIS A 36 26.37 -21.04 12.71
N GLY A 37 27.20 -19.98 12.88
CA GLY A 37 28.66 -19.89 12.65
C GLY A 37 28.90 -19.77 11.13
N GLU A 38 29.48 -18.74 10.49
CA GLU A 38 30.64 -17.90 10.82
C GLU A 38 30.76 -16.68 9.86
N SER A 39 31.55 -15.68 10.31
CA SER A 39 32.42 -14.74 9.53
C SER A 39 31.75 -13.64 8.68
N GLY A 40 32.11 -12.35 8.71
CA GLY A 40 33.25 -11.64 9.29
C GLY A 40 34.15 -11.04 8.20
N VAL A 41 33.90 -9.80 7.72
CA VAL A 41 34.90 -8.95 7.03
C VAL A 41 34.66 -7.46 7.35
N HIS A 42 35.75 -6.71 7.27
CA HIS A 42 36.16 -5.56 8.02
C HIS A 42 36.22 -4.28 7.15
N SER A 43 35.99 -3.14 7.79
CA SER A 43 36.76 -1.88 7.68
C SER A 43 36.52 -0.83 6.58
N GLN A 44 36.69 0.41 7.07
CA GLN A 44 37.19 1.65 6.44
C GLN A 44 36.21 2.50 5.60
N ASP A 45 36.24 3.83 5.61
CA ASP A 45 36.80 4.89 6.48
C ASP A 45 36.37 6.26 5.84
N HIS A 46 36.60 7.36 6.56
CA HIS A 46 36.75 8.76 6.07
C HIS A 46 35.50 9.65 5.89
N ARG A 47 35.31 10.67 6.78
CA ARG A 47 35.76 12.10 6.71
C ARG A 47 34.92 12.95 5.72
N SER A 48 34.53 14.22 5.93
CA SER A 48 34.66 15.23 6.99
C SER A 48 33.96 16.54 6.55
N SER A 49 33.44 17.32 7.50
CA SER A 49 33.42 18.80 7.61
C SER A 49 32.79 19.74 6.55
N ALA A 50 31.73 20.43 7.01
CA ALA A 50 31.66 21.87 7.36
C ALA A 50 31.52 23.02 6.31
N ARG A 51 30.79 24.05 6.80
CA ARG A 51 30.65 25.49 6.42
C ARG A 51 29.41 25.83 5.59
N ARG A 52 28.38 26.51 6.16
CA ARG A 52 28.21 27.96 6.48
C ARG A 52 28.37 28.88 5.28
N ASP A 53 27.27 29.51 4.87
CA ASP A 53 27.24 30.97 4.69
C ASP A 53 25.82 31.56 4.78
N VAL A 54 25.76 32.77 5.35
CA VAL A 54 24.59 33.63 5.57
C VAL A 54 24.95 35.03 5.06
N SER A 55 24.07 35.65 4.28
CA SER A 55 23.92 37.13 4.14
C SER A 55 22.57 37.39 3.45
N MET A 56 21.54 38.07 3.99
CA MET A 56 21.34 39.43 4.54
C MET A 56 21.40 40.59 3.53
N GLY A 57 20.32 41.41 3.54
CA GLY A 57 20.14 42.73 2.90
C GLY A 57 18.84 42.81 2.07
N VAL A 58 17.64 43.20 2.54
CA VAL A 58 17.10 44.43 3.22
C VAL A 58 16.84 45.61 2.27
N SER A 59 15.54 45.96 2.10
CA SER A 59 14.87 47.30 2.11
C SER A 59 13.61 47.27 1.20
N GLN A 60 12.37 47.35 1.73
CA GLN A 60 11.55 48.55 2.02
C GLN A 60 11.27 49.42 0.76
N LEU A 61 10.07 49.94 0.43
CA LEU A 61 8.88 50.34 1.18
C LEU A 61 7.81 50.95 0.21
N HIS A 62 6.52 51.01 0.62
CA HIS A 62 5.35 51.76 0.08
C HIS A 62 4.77 51.32 -1.29
N GLY A 63 3.46 51.36 -1.58
CA GLY A 63 2.26 51.82 -0.88
C GLY A 63 1.07 51.93 -1.86
N ARG A 64 -0.10 51.44 -1.44
CA ARG A 64 -1.49 51.84 -1.75
C ARG A 64 -2.02 52.13 -3.18
N GLU A 65 -3.16 51.47 -3.41
CA GLU A 65 -4.45 51.95 -3.96
C GLU A 65 -4.71 52.02 -5.48
N SER A 66 -5.90 51.46 -5.76
CA SER A 66 -6.70 51.34 -6.99
C SER A 66 -7.07 52.65 -7.67
N VAL A 67 -7.51 52.59 -8.95
CA VAL A 67 -8.82 53.10 -9.43
C VAL A 67 -8.95 53.04 -10.98
N ARG A 68 -10.12 52.55 -11.43
CA ARG A 68 -10.82 52.77 -12.74
C ARG A 68 -10.26 52.06 -13.99
N ARG A 69 -11.07 51.60 -14.96
CA ARG A 69 -12.43 51.98 -15.35
C ARG A 69 -13.07 50.92 -16.27
N GLN A 70 -14.39 50.81 -16.11
CA GLN A 70 -15.43 50.66 -17.15
C GLN A 70 -15.69 49.33 -17.88
N SER A 71 -16.99 49.06 -17.84
CA SER A 71 -17.85 47.97 -18.27
C SER A 71 -18.40 48.12 -19.70
N VAL A 72 -18.90 46.98 -20.21
CA VAL A 72 -20.11 46.76 -21.05
C VAL A 72 -19.88 46.18 -22.47
N ALA A 73 -20.54 45.03 -22.66
CA ALA A 73 -21.19 44.44 -23.86
C ALA A 73 -20.40 43.73 -24.99
N VAL A 74 -20.67 42.41 -25.05
CA VAL A 74 -20.99 41.47 -26.17
C VAL A 74 -21.54 42.20 -27.42
N PRO A 75 -21.29 41.82 -28.71
CA PRO A 75 -21.65 40.49 -29.28
C PRO A 75 -20.93 39.91 -30.54
N SER A 76 -21.30 38.65 -30.85
CA SER A 76 -21.57 38.01 -32.18
C SER A 76 -20.47 37.76 -33.25
N THR A 77 -20.21 36.46 -33.52
CA THR A 77 -20.17 35.64 -34.80
C THR A 77 -19.86 36.28 -36.19
N PRO A 78 -19.58 35.56 -37.32
CA PRO A 78 -19.25 34.13 -37.61
C PRO A 78 -18.16 33.84 -38.72
N ALA A 79 -17.86 32.54 -38.95
CA ALA A 79 -17.51 31.79 -40.19
C ALA A 79 -16.35 32.18 -41.15
N THR A 80 -15.39 31.25 -41.40
CA THR A 80 -15.19 30.46 -42.66
C THR A 80 -13.80 29.75 -42.77
N GLY A 81 -13.80 28.47 -43.18
CA GLY A 81 -12.76 27.69 -43.92
C GLY A 81 -11.38 27.44 -43.26
N ARG A 82 -10.68 26.28 -43.39
CA ARG A 82 -10.74 25.10 -44.27
C ARG A 82 -9.76 24.03 -43.75
N ARG A 83 -10.13 22.74 -43.87
CA ARG A 83 -9.30 21.50 -44.10
C ARG A 83 -8.34 21.06 -42.96
N SER A 84 -8.14 19.78 -42.61
CA SER A 84 -8.74 18.47 -42.93
C SER A 84 -8.10 17.39 -42.03
N ILE A 85 -8.88 16.36 -41.63
CA ILE A 85 -8.52 14.96 -41.25
C ILE A 85 -7.85 14.78 -39.87
N SER A 86 -8.58 14.48 -38.77
CA SER A 86 -9.14 13.17 -38.28
C SER A 86 -8.06 12.11 -38.01
N SER A 87 -7.76 11.59 -36.78
CA SER A 87 -8.53 11.18 -35.59
C SER A 87 -9.63 10.15 -35.91
N ARG A 88 -9.83 9.01 -35.24
CA ARG A 88 -9.41 8.50 -33.93
C ARG A 88 -10.00 7.07 -33.79
N THR A 89 -9.51 6.36 -32.77
CA THR A 89 -10.14 5.34 -31.88
C THR A 89 -11.68 5.42 -31.72
N SER A 90 -12.49 4.44 -31.27
CA SER A 90 -12.37 3.45 -30.18
C SER A 90 -13.65 2.57 -30.07
N LEU A 91 -13.48 1.32 -29.63
CA LEU A 91 -14.25 0.45 -28.69
C LEU A 91 -15.77 0.64 -28.39
N ALA A 92 -16.56 -0.41 -28.72
CA ALA A 92 -17.60 -1.23 -28.00
C ALA A 92 -18.68 -0.60 -27.06
N PRO A 93 -19.84 -1.25 -26.67
CA PRO A 93 -20.14 -2.72 -26.63
C PRO A 93 -21.64 -3.22 -26.83
N THR A 94 -21.84 -4.55 -26.65
CA THR A 94 -23.02 -5.38 -26.21
C THR A 94 -24.26 -5.75 -27.07
N SER A 95 -24.40 -7.09 -27.28
CA SER A 95 -25.52 -8.08 -27.15
C SER A 95 -26.80 -8.17 -28.02
N LEU A 96 -27.04 -9.43 -28.43
CA LEU A 96 -28.28 -10.25 -28.48
C LEU A 96 -29.10 -10.43 -29.79
N ALA A 97 -29.07 -11.68 -30.27
CA ALA A 97 -30.10 -12.50 -30.93
C ALA A 97 -30.96 -11.96 -32.10
N GLY A 98 -30.79 -12.60 -33.26
CA GLY A 98 -31.87 -13.42 -33.85
C GLY A 98 -32.92 -12.75 -34.74
N ARG A 99 -32.74 -13.00 -36.06
CA ARG A 99 -33.76 -13.20 -37.12
C ARG A 99 -34.45 -12.00 -37.78
N GLU A 100 -34.52 -12.17 -39.10
CA GLU A 100 -35.48 -11.67 -40.09
C GLU A 100 -35.38 -10.22 -40.58
N SER A 101 -34.73 -10.10 -41.75
CA SER A 101 -35.32 -9.58 -42.99
C SER A 101 -36.56 -8.68 -42.85
N LEU A 102 -36.39 -7.36 -42.97
CA LEU A 102 -37.38 -6.49 -43.64
C LEU A 102 -36.76 -5.13 -43.99
N MET A 103 -36.38 -5.05 -45.26
CA MET A 103 -36.45 -3.92 -46.19
C MET A 103 -37.15 -2.65 -45.63
N LEU A 104 -36.42 -1.52 -45.56
CA LEU A 104 -36.85 -0.28 -46.20
C LEU A 104 -35.69 0.74 -46.27
N SER A 105 -35.03 0.81 -47.43
CA SER A 105 -34.44 2.08 -47.88
C SER A 105 -35.58 2.92 -48.46
N GLY A 106 -35.63 4.19 -48.06
CA GLY A 106 -36.52 5.18 -48.62
C GLY A 106 -36.38 5.32 -50.14
N SER A 107 -37.54 5.54 -50.74
CA SER A 107 -37.90 5.69 -52.14
C SER A 107 -36.99 6.55 -53.00
N GLY A 108 -36.83 6.15 -54.27
CA GLY A 108 -36.53 7.08 -55.35
C GLY A 108 -35.77 6.48 -56.53
N LEU A 109 -36.50 5.80 -57.42
CA LEU A 109 -36.16 5.53 -58.83
C LEU A 109 -34.81 4.83 -59.14
N GLY A 110 -34.93 3.60 -59.64
CA GLY A 110 -33.90 2.91 -60.43
C GLY A 110 -33.40 1.64 -59.76
N GLY A 111 -33.89 0.48 -60.22
CA GLY A 111 -33.39 -0.82 -59.76
C GLY A 111 -31.88 -0.96 -60.06
N ALA A 112 -31.09 -1.13 -59.02
CA ALA A 112 -29.71 -1.62 -59.14
C ALA A 112 -29.76 -3.15 -59.13
N PRO A 113 -29.25 -3.84 -60.17
CA PRO A 113 -29.26 -5.29 -60.21
C PRO A 113 -28.32 -5.83 -59.13
N THR A 114 -28.67 -7.00 -58.57
CA THR A 114 -27.71 -7.96 -58.00
C THR A 114 -26.40 -7.88 -58.80
N GLN A 115 -25.24 -7.70 -58.14
CA GLN A 115 -23.95 -7.75 -58.82
C GLN A 115 -23.72 -9.15 -59.38
N GLN A 116 -24.30 -9.35 -60.56
CA GLN A 116 -24.15 -10.44 -61.48
C GLN A 116 -22.72 -10.41 -62.01
N SER A 117 -21.93 -11.43 -61.66
CA SER A 117 -20.51 -11.53 -61.95
C SER A 117 -20.26 -11.72 -63.44
N ARG A 118 -20.26 -10.61 -64.18
CA ARG A 118 -19.71 -10.57 -65.54
C ARG A 118 -18.21 -10.84 -65.49
N GLU A 119 -17.68 -11.47 -66.52
CA GLU A 119 -16.26 -11.76 -66.68
C GLU A 119 -15.42 -10.47 -66.52
N THR A 120 -14.72 -10.37 -65.40
CA THR A 120 -13.91 -9.20 -65.02
C THR A 120 -12.50 -9.25 -65.61
N ARG A 121 -12.04 -10.43 -66.03
CA ARG A 121 -10.72 -10.61 -66.59
C ARG A 121 -10.67 -10.03 -68.01
N PRO A 122 -9.53 -9.47 -68.44
CA PRO A 122 -9.38 -8.91 -69.78
C PRO A 122 -9.21 -10.03 -70.83
N VAL A 123 -10.21 -10.91 -70.97
CA VAL A 123 -10.16 -12.12 -71.81
C VAL A 123 -9.88 -11.81 -73.28
N ARG A 124 -10.25 -10.63 -73.77
CA ARG A 124 -9.97 -10.18 -75.16
C ARG A 124 -8.58 -9.58 -75.36
N ASN A 125 -7.83 -9.29 -74.29
CA ASN A 125 -6.49 -8.73 -74.40
C ASN A 125 -5.50 -9.83 -74.82
N LYS A 126 -4.74 -9.59 -75.90
CA LYS A 126 -3.76 -10.55 -76.43
C LYS A 126 -2.67 -10.92 -75.42
N ALA A 127 -2.22 -9.97 -74.58
CA ALA A 127 -1.20 -10.25 -73.57
C ALA A 127 -1.70 -11.24 -72.50
N PHE A 128 -2.96 -11.07 -72.07
CA PHE A 128 -3.61 -11.98 -71.12
C PHE A 128 -3.84 -13.36 -71.75
N GLN A 129 -4.28 -13.42 -73.00
CA GLN A 129 -4.41 -14.68 -73.74
C GLN A 129 -3.08 -15.40 -73.85
N GLU A 130 -1.98 -14.71 -74.16
CA GLU A 130 -0.65 -15.30 -74.25
C GLU A 130 -0.17 -15.89 -72.91
N SER A 131 -0.44 -15.20 -71.81
CA SER A 131 -0.19 -15.74 -70.46
C SER A 131 -1.05 -16.95 -70.15
N MET A 132 -2.29 -17.03 -70.66
CA MET A 132 -3.16 -18.17 -70.41
C MET A 132 -2.83 -19.36 -71.31
N TYR A 133 -2.33 -19.09 -72.51
CA TYR A 133 -1.76 -20.11 -73.40
C TYR A 133 -0.53 -20.76 -72.78
N SER A 134 0.38 -20.00 -72.19
CA SER A 134 1.56 -20.59 -71.51
C SER A 134 1.15 -21.47 -70.33
N VAL A 135 0.20 -21.01 -69.50
CA VAL A 135 -0.36 -21.79 -68.38
C VAL A 135 -0.97 -23.10 -68.87
N LEU A 136 -1.85 -23.05 -69.88
CA LEU A 136 -2.53 -24.23 -70.38
C LEU A 136 -1.59 -25.21 -71.09
N ILE A 137 -0.63 -24.72 -71.87
CA ILE A 137 0.39 -25.57 -72.53
C ILE A 137 1.27 -26.24 -71.48
N SER A 138 1.69 -25.51 -70.43
CA SER A 138 2.46 -26.09 -69.32
C SER A 138 1.67 -27.18 -68.59
N ALA A 139 0.37 -26.97 -68.38
CA ALA A 139 -0.50 -27.88 -67.66
C ALA A 139 -0.84 -29.17 -68.44
N LEU A 140 -0.90 -29.11 -69.78
CA LEU A 140 -1.19 -30.27 -70.62
C LEU A 140 0.06 -31.12 -70.95
N GLY A 141 1.28 -30.57 -70.79
CA GLY A 141 2.54 -31.28 -71.01
C GLY A 141 2.93 -31.49 -72.48
N GLU A 142 3.85 -32.42 -72.76
CA GLU A 142 4.40 -32.68 -74.12
C GLU A 142 3.67 -33.78 -74.91
N ASN A 143 2.63 -34.40 -74.32
CA ASN A 143 1.90 -35.51 -74.96
C ASN A 143 1.00 -35.03 -76.11
N ASN A 144 0.58 -35.90 -77.02
CA ASN A 144 -0.41 -35.54 -78.05
C ASN A 144 -1.84 -35.67 -77.50
N MET A 145 -2.73 -34.73 -77.85
CA MET A 145 -4.16 -34.83 -77.56
C MET A 145 -4.80 -36.00 -78.33
N ALA A 146 -6.00 -36.44 -77.93
CA ALA A 146 -6.77 -37.45 -78.65
C ALA A 146 -6.94 -37.04 -80.12
N GLY A 147 -6.45 -37.87 -81.05
CA GLY A 147 -6.43 -37.59 -82.49
C GLY A 147 -5.07 -37.12 -83.06
N GLY A 148 -3.99 -37.13 -82.27
CA GLY A 148 -2.62 -36.93 -82.77
C GLY A 148 -2.26 -35.47 -83.10
N GLN A 149 -3.06 -34.51 -82.64
CA GLN A 149 -2.80 -33.09 -82.82
C GLN A 149 -1.76 -32.58 -81.80
N GLN A 150 -0.83 -31.77 -82.29
CA GLN A 150 0.17 -31.08 -81.47
C GLN A 150 -0.51 -30.07 -80.53
N ILE A 151 -0.31 -30.21 -79.21
CA ILE A 151 -0.93 -29.36 -78.16
C ILE A 151 -0.75 -27.87 -78.45
N LYS A 152 0.47 -27.44 -78.79
CA LYS A 152 0.78 -26.02 -79.05
C LYS A 152 -0.06 -25.43 -80.19
N LYS A 153 -0.43 -26.26 -81.17
CA LYS A 153 -1.31 -25.85 -82.28
C LYS A 153 -2.78 -25.94 -81.88
N ALA A 154 -3.18 -27.03 -81.23
CA ALA A 154 -4.56 -27.25 -80.78
C ALA A 154 -5.04 -26.21 -79.76
N VAL A 155 -4.16 -25.70 -78.90
CA VAL A 155 -4.48 -24.64 -77.92
C VAL A 155 -4.69 -23.28 -78.59
N ARG A 156 -3.97 -22.95 -79.67
CA ARG A 156 -4.14 -21.67 -80.39
C ARG A 156 -5.30 -21.69 -81.38
N GLU A 157 -5.55 -22.83 -82.01
CA GLU A 157 -6.63 -23.05 -82.99
C GLU A 157 -7.44 -24.29 -82.60
N PRO A 158 -8.28 -24.22 -81.56
CA PRO A 158 -8.96 -25.40 -81.05
C PRO A 158 -10.14 -25.80 -81.92
N THR A 159 -10.21 -27.10 -82.19
CA THR A 159 -11.46 -27.73 -82.64
C THR A 159 -12.36 -28.00 -81.43
N GLN A 160 -13.65 -28.20 -81.66
CA GLN A 160 -14.60 -28.52 -80.58
C GLN A 160 -14.21 -29.81 -79.83
N LEU A 161 -13.71 -30.82 -80.56
CA LEU A 161 -13.20 -32.06 -79.98
C LEU A 161 -11.96 -31.80 -79.10
N ALA A 162 -11.01 -31.00 -79.59
CA ALA A 162 -9.82 -30.64 -78.82
C ALA A 162 -10.17 -29.85 -77.54
N PHE A 163 -11.19 -28.97 -77.58
CA PHE A 163 -11.65 -28.27 -76.39
C PHE A 163 -12.18 -29.21 -75.30
N VAL A 164 -13.04 -30.17 -75.67
CA VAL A 164 -13.58 -31.16 -74.72
C VAL A 164 -12.44 -32.00 -74.13
N ASP A 165 -11.51 -32.46 -74.96
CA ASP A 165 -10.36 -33.27 -74.52
C ASP A 165 -9.43 -32.49 -73.58
N MET A 166 -9.17 -31.21 -73.88
CA MET A 166 -8.42 -30.30 -72.99
C MET A 166 -9.13 -30.11 -71.65
N PHE A 167 -10.45 -29.90 -71.66
CA PHE A 167 -11.23 -29.76 -70.44
C PHE A 167 -11.16 -31.02 -69.58
N GLN A 168 -11.38 -32.20 -70.17
CA GLN A 168 -11.37 -33.46 -69.45
C GLN A 168 -9.98 -33.76 -68.85
N THR A 169 -8.93 -33.47 -69.61
CA THR A 169 -7.54 -33.66 -69.15
C THR A 169 -7.22 -32.73 -67.99
N VAL A 170 -7.59 -31.44 -68.09
CA VAL A 170 -7.38 -30.46 -67.00
C VAL A 170 -8.20 -30.86 -65.77
N TRP A 171 -9.46 -31.24 -65.95
CA TRP A 171 -10.34 -31.63 -64.86
C TRP A 171 -9.80 -32.82 -64.06
N LYS A 172 -9.42 -33.91 -64.75
CA LYS A 172 -8.85 -35.10 -64.10
C LYS A 172 -7.53 -34.84 -63.41
N ARG A 173 -6.71 -33.97 -63.99
CA ARG A 173 -5.38 -33.69 -63.46
C ARG A 173 -5.42 -32.79 -62.22
N TYR A 174 -6.36 -31.84 -62.18
CA TYR A 174 -6.29 -30.71 -61.25
C TYR A 174 -7.46 -30.58 -60.29
N ILE A 175 -8.62 -31.17 -60.60
CA ILE A 175 -9.84 -31.00 -59.81
C ILE A 175 -10.28 -32.33 -59.20
N ASP A 176 -10.56 -33.33 -60.05
CA ASP A 176 -11.08 -34.63 -59.60
C ASP A 176 -10.53 -35.78 -60.48
N PRO A 177 -9.50 -36.51 -59.98
CA PRO A 177 -8.92 -37.66 -60.68
C PRO A 177 -9.90 -38.80 -60.94
N ASP A 178 -10.91 -38.98 -60.09
CA ASP A 178 -11.84 -40.12 -60.12
C ASP A 178 -13.11 -39.81 -60.95
N HIS A 179 -13.24 -38.59 -61.48
CA HIS A 179 -14.40 -38.20 -62.30
C HIS A 179 -14.46 -38.95 -63.63
N ASN A 180 -15.59 -39.63 -63.85
CA ASN A 180 -15.84 -40.43 -65.05
C ASN A 180 -16.79 -39.72 -66.02
N PHE A 181 -16.21 -39.03 -67.02
CA PHE A 181 -16.95 -38.32 -68.06
C PHE A 181 -17.90 -39.23 -68.87
N GLU A 182 -19.12 -38.76 -69.14
CA GLU A 182 -20.13 -39.54 -69.85
C GLU A 182 -19.70 -39.86 -71.30
N SER A 183 -18.86 -39.03 -71.91
CA SER A 183 -18.29 -39.28 -73.24
C SER A 183 -17.42 -40.55 -73.31
N SER A 184 -16.98 -41.09 -72.17
CA SER A 184 -16.19 -42.33 -72.09
C SER A 184 -17.04 -43.60 -72.03
N LYS A 185 -18.34 -43.50 -71.67
CA LYS A 185 -19.24 -44.65 -71.54
C LYS A 185 -19.83 -45.09 -72.89
N ASP A 186 -20.03 -44.15 -73.82
CA ASP A 186 -20.60 -44.41 -75.15
C ASP A 186 -19.67 -45.21 -76.09
N SER A 187 -18.40 -45.44 -75.72
CA SER A 187 -17.45 -46.29 -76.49
C SER A 187 -17.39 -47.75 -76.02
N ALA A 188 -17.93 -48.08 -74.85
CA ALA A 188 -17.86 -49.43 -74.27
C ALA A 188 -19.14 -50.27 -74.47
N SER A 189 -20.29 -49.65 -74.78
CA SER A 189 -21.51 -50.37 -75.15
C SER A 189 -21.75 -50.27 -76.66
N GLY A 190 -21.53 -51.38 -77.38
CA GLY A 190 -21.73 -51.49 -78.83
C GLY A 190 -23.19 -51.31 -79.28
N GLY A 191 -23.65 -50.06 -79.36
CA GLY A 191 -24.97 -49.66 -79.83
C GLY A 191 -24.87 -48.64 -80.97
N MET A 192 -25.72 -48.81 -81.98
CA MET A 192 -25.66 -48.15 -83.29
C MET A 192 -25.74 -46.61 -83.27
N SER A 193 -24.91 -45.99 -84.12
CA SER A 193 -25.14 -44.70 -84.82
C SER A 193 -25.85 -43.59 -84.05
N ALA A 194 -25.22 -43.07 -82.99
CA ALA A 194 -25.44 -41.70 -82.56
C ALA A 194 -24.48 -40.80 -83.36
N GLY A 195 -25.02 -39.85 -84.12
CA GLY A 195 -24.21 -38.92 -84.90
C GLY A 195 -23.18 -38.19 -84.02
N HIS A 196 -21.98 -37.94 -84.54
CA HIS A 196 -20.87 -37.27 -83.86
C HIS A 196 -21.29 -35.97 -83.13
N GLY A 197 -22.35 -35.29 -83.60
CA GLY A 197 -22.93 -34.10 -82.96
C GLY A 197 -23.67 -34.34 -81.64
N THR A 198 -24.24 -35.53 -81.40
CA THR A 198 -25.01 -35.82 -80.17
C THR A 198 -24.11 -36.07 -78.96
N VAL A 199 -22.97 -36.76 -79.16
CA VAL A 199 -21.97 -37.01 -78.10
C VAL A 199 -21.33 -35.70 -77.63
N MET A 200 -21.04 -34.79 -78.56
CA MET A 200 -20.48 -33.48 -78.23
C MET A 200 -21.44 -32.57 -77.46
N SER A 201 -22.76 -32.64 -77.77
CA SER A 201 -23.76 -31.86 -77.02
C SER A 201 -23.87 -32.32 -75.56
N LYS A 202 -23.78 -33.63 -75.30
CA LYS A 202 -23.80 -34.16 -73.92
C LYS A 202 -22.55 -33.74 -73.14
N ALA A 203 -21.37 -33.82 -73.76
CA ALA A 203 -20.12 -33.35 -73.14
C ALA A 203 -20.17 -31.86 -72.77
N VAL A 204 -20.81 -31.02 -73.60
CA VAL A 204 -20.99 -29.59 -73.30
C VAL A 204 -21.95 -29.36 -72.12
N ASP A 205 -23.02 -30.15 -72.02
CA ASP A 205 -23.95 -30.09 -70.88
C ASP A 205 -23.28 -30.55 -69.58
N GLU A 206 -22.42 -31.57 -69.65
CA GLU A 206 -21.61 -32.04 -68.53
C GLU A 206 -20.60 -30.97 -68.08
N VAL A 207 -19.85 -30.35 -69.02
CA VAL A 207 -18.93 -29.23 -68.73
C VAL A 207 -19.67 -28.10 -68.01
N LEU A 208 -20.85 -27.72 -68.48
CA LEU A 208 -21.63 -26.64 -67.86
C LEU A 208 -22.11 -27.01 -66.44
N THR A 209 -22.41 -28.28 -66.21
CA THR A 209 -22.83 -28.79 -64.89
C THR A 209 -21.66 -28.77 -63.91
N LEU A 210 -20.50 -29.28 -64.32
CA LEU A 210 -19.28 -29.29 -63.53
C LEU A 210 -18.83 -27.87 -63.15
N LEU A 211 -18.90 -26.92 -64.07
CA LEU A 211 -18.58 -25.51 -63.78
C LEU A 211 -19.57 -24.86 -62.80
N LYS A 212 -20.83 -25.29 -62.77
CA LYS A 212 -21.80 -24.84 -61.75
C LYS A 212 -21.49 -25.41 -60.38
N GLU A 213 -21.11 -26.69 -60.30
CA GLU A 213 -20.81 -27.37 -59.04
C GLU A 213 -19.63 -26.72 -58.31
N ILE A 214 -18.58 -26.35 -59.05
CA ILE A 214 -17.42 -25.65 -58.48
C ILE A 214 -17.62 -24.13 -58.36
N ASN A 215 -18.83 -23.63 -58.62
CA ASN A 215 -19.18 -22.21 -58.59
C ASN A 215 -18.21 -21.33 -59.39
N TYR A 216 -17.96 -21.68 -60.66
CA TYR A 216 -17.06 -20.91 -61.51
C TYR A 216 -17.50 -19.42 -61.58
N PRO A 217 -16.63 -18.45 -61.26
CA PRO A 217 -17.04 -17.04 -61.15
C PRO A 217 -17.58 -16.42 -62.45
N GLY A 218 -17.14 -16.92 -63.61
CA GLY A 218 -17.54 -16.42 -64.93
C GLY A 218 -18.75 -17.13 -65.56
N MET A 219 -19.61 -17.76 -64.76
CA MET A 219 -20.68 -18.63 -65.26
C MET A 219 -21.73 -17.93 -66.12
N GLU A 220 -22.06 -16.66 -65.86
CA GLU A 220 -23.08 -15.93 -66.63
C GLU A 220 -22.67 -15.71 -68.09
N ASP A 221 -21.37 -15.53 -68.31
CA ASP A 221 -20.78 -15.44 -69.63
C ASP A 221 -20.65 -16.82 -70.29
N MET A 222 -20.66 -17.92 -69.52
CA MET A 222 -20.51 -19.27 -70.05
C MET A 222 -21.86 -19.91 -70.43
N THR A 223 -22.40 -19.50 -71.58
CA THR A 223 -23.64 -20.10 -72.10
C THR A 223 -23.40 -21.40 -72.87
N LYS A 224 -24.40 -22.29 -72.91
CA LYS A 224 -24.38 -23.53 -73.71
C LYS A 224 -24.00 -23.29 -75.17
N SER A 225 -24.47 -22.19 -75.76
CA SER A 225 -24.12 -21.80 -77.14
C SER A 225 -22.64 -21.43 -77.30
N ARG A 226 -22.01 -20.83 -76.28
CA ARG A 226 -20.59 -20.44 -76.29
C ARG A 226 -19.71 -21.69 -76.21
N LEU A 227 -20.07 -22.63 -75.34
CA LEU A 227 -19.39 -23.92 -75.18
C LEU A 227 -19.60 -24.87 -76.35
N SER A 228 -20.75 -24.84 -77.03
CA SER A 228 -21.03 -25.68 -78.21
C SER A 228 -20.20 -25.27 -79.44
N ALA A 229 -19.65 -24.06 -79.45
CA ALA A 229 -18.77 -23.52 -80.47
C ALA A 229 -17.52 -22.88 -79.84
N ALA A 230 -16.86 -23.64 -78.94
CA ALA A 230 -15.75 -23.18 -78.12
C ALA A 230 -14.53 -22.75 -78.97
N GLY A 231 -14.32 -23.40 -80.13
CA GLY A 231 -13.23 -23.11 -81.06
C GLY A 231 -13.39 -21.83 -81.90
N SER A 232 -14.52 -21.13 -81.82
CA SER A 232 -14.74 -19.92 -82.61
C SER A 232 -13.96 -18.72 -82.07
N THR A 233 -13.48 -17.85 -82.95
CA THR A 233 -12.62 -16.69 -82.61
C THR A 233 -13.24 -15.75 -81.56
N GLY A 234 -14.57 -15.66 -81.52
CA GLY A 234 -15.29 -14.85 -80.53
C GLY A 234 -15.46 -15.52 -79.16
N ASN A 235 -15.53 -16.85 -79.10
CA ASN A 235 -15.85 -17.61 -77.88
C ASN A 235 -14.61 -18.21 -77.21
N TRP A 236 -13.58 -18.53 -77.99
CA TRP A 236 -12.36 -19.16 -77.50
C TRP A 236 -11.67 -18.38 -76.36
N PRO A 237 -11.59 -17.04 -76.37
CA PRO A 237 -10.96 -16.32 -75.26
C PRO A 237 -11.62 -16.56 -73.89
N PHE A 238 -12.93 -16.79 -73.85
CA PHE A 238 -13.67 -17.12 -72.62
C PHE A 238 -13.42 -18.57 -72.20
N CYS A 239 -13.38 -19.50 -73.16
CA CYS A 239 -13.08 -20.92 -72.90
C CYS A 239 -11.63 -21.10 -72.41
N LEU A 240 -10.68 -20.37 -73.00
CA LEU A 240 -9.29 -20.34 -72.58
C LEU A 240 -9.13 -19.79 -71.17
N ALA A 241 -9.82 -18.69 -70.85
CA ALA A 241 -9.78 -18.11 -69.51
C ALA A 241 -10.39 -19.06 -68.47
N MET A 242 -11.43 -19.80 -68.83
CA MET A 242 -12.00 -20.86 -67.99
C MET A 242 -11.03 -22.02 -67.77
N LEU A 243 -10.44 -22.58 -68.83
CA LEU A 243 -9.46 -23.66 -68.71
C LEU A 243 -8.23 -23.25 -67.90
N GLY A 244 -7.72 -22.04 -68.13
CA GLY A 244 -6.59 -21.52 -67.36
C GLY A 244 -6.94 -21.23 -65.90
N TRP A 245 -8.18 -20.84 -65.60
CA TRP A 245 -8.65 -20.74 -64.22
C TRP A 245 -8.71 -22.11 -63.54
N LEU A 246 -9.17 -23.16 -64.24
CA LEU A 246 -9.17 -24.53 -63.72
C LEU A 246 -7.77 -25.03 -63.38
N VAL A 247 -6.78 -24.72 -64.22
CA VAL A 247 -5.37 -25.03 -63.92
C VAL A 247 -4.89 -24.25 -62.70
N GLN A 248 -5.14 -22.94 -62.66
CA GLN A 248 -4.66 -22.08 -61.56
C GLN A 248 -5.31 -22.42 -60.22
N ILE A 249 -6.61 -22.74 -60.19
CA ILE A 249 -7.27 -23.16 -58.96
C ILE A 249 -6.79 -24.54 -58.54
N GLY A 250 -6.55 -25.47 -59.46
CA GLY A 250 -5.97 -26.76 -59.15
C GLY A 250 -4.54 -26.68 -58.60
N ASP A 251 -3.68 -25.87 -59.22
CA ASP A 251 -2.34 -25.59 -58.69
C ASP A 251 -2.40 -25.00 -57.28
N LYS A 252 -3.39 -24.11 -57.02
CA LYS A 252 -3.62 -23.56 -55.68
C LYS A 252 -4.19 -24.59 -54.72
N LEU A 253 -5.05 -25.50 -55.17
CA LEU A 253 -5.59 -26.58 -54.33
C LEU A 253 -4.52 -27.63 -53.97
N ASN A 254 -3.48 -27.78 -54.79
CA ASN A 254 -2.35 -28.67 -54.52
C ASN A 254 -1.20 -27.97 -53.75
N ASP A 255 -1.30 -26.67 -53.49
CA ASP A 255 -0.35 -25.89 -52.71
C ASP A 255 -0.69 -26.04 -51.21
N GLU A 256 0.19 -26.67 -50.43
CA GLU A 256 -0.03 -26.90 -48.99
C GLU A 256 -0.25 -25.59 -48.21
N ALA A 257 0.29 -24.47 -48.72
CA ALA A 257 0.11 -23.15 -48.11
C ALA A 257 -1.28 -22.54 -48.39
N PHE A 258 -2.05 -23.09 -49.33
CA PHE A 258 -3.40 -22.62 -49.64
C PHE A 258 -4.38 -23.16 -48.59
N PRO A 259 -5.11 -22.31 -47.85
CA PRO A 259 -5.94 -22.73 -46.72
C PRO A 259 -7.20 -23.48 -47.19
N ILE A 260 -7.05 -24.79 -47.44
CA ILE A 260 -8.16 -25.66 -47.82
C ILE A 260 -8.78 -26.23 -46.56
N GLY A 261 -9.76 -25.50 -46.03
CA GLY A 261 -10.56 -25.96 -44.90
C GLY A 261 -9.74 -26.23 -43.62
N PRO A 262 -10.32 -26.98 -42.66
CA PRO A 262 -9.76 -27.13 -41.31
C PRO A 262 -8.41 -27.86 -41.23
N LYS A 263 -7.94 -28.50 -42.32
CA LYS A 263 -6.62 -29.17 -42.36
C LYS A 263 -5.46 -28.21 -42.09
N ASN A 264 -5.55 -26.96 -42.51
CA ASN A 264 -4.49 -25.96 -42.30
C ASN A 264 -4.66 -25.14 -41.02
N ARG A 265 -5.74 -25.36 -40.24
CA ARG A 265 -5.85 -24.82 -38.88
C ARG A 265 -5.12 -25.69 -37.86
N ALA A 266 -4.89 -26.97 -38.17
CA ALA A 266 -4.23 -27.90 -37.27
C ALA A 266 -2.77 -27.52 -36.97
N ALA A 267 -2.04 -26.95 -37.94
CA ALA A 267 -0.66 -26.51 -37.73
C ALA A 267 -0.56 -25.30 -36.78
N ASP A 268 -1.53 -24.37 -36.85
CA ASP A 268 -1.62 -23.27 -35.88
C ASP A 268 -2.10 -23.77 -34.52
N LEU A 269 -3.07 -24.67 -34.46
CA LEU A 269 -3.60 -25.20 -33.19
C LEU A 269 -2.62 -26.14 -32.48
N MET A 270 -1.70 -26.80 -33.21
CA MET A 270 -0.62 -27.62 -32.62
C MET A 270 0.61 -26.76 -32.29
N ASN A 271 0.50 -25.44 -32.38
CA ASN A 271 1.55 -24.55 -31.96
C ASN A 271 1.48 -24.41 -30.43
N PRO A 272 2.46 -24.94 -29.69
CA PRO A 272 2.47 -24.85 -28.23
C PRO A 272 2.51 -23.39 -27.75
N ASP A 273 2.81 -22.41 -28.60
CA ASP A 273 2.90 -20.99 -28.21
C ASP A 273 1.58 -20.22 -28.33
N LEU A 274 0.48 -20.82 -28.81
CA LEU A 274 -0.82 -20.15 -28.79
C LEU A 274 -1.41 -20.15 -27.37
N GLU A 275 -1.60 -18.93 -26.85
CA GLU A 275 -2.20 -18.67 -25.55
C GLU A 275 -3.57 -19.34 -25.45
N MET A 276 -3.78 -20.09 -24.37
CA MET A 276 -5.03 -20.77 -24.07
C MET A 276 -6.13 -19.75 -23.82
N ASP A 277 -7.03 -19.56 -24.77
CA ASP A 277 -8.31 -18.90 -24.52
C ASP A 277 -9.14 -19.82 -23.61
N GLN A 278 -9.26 -19.45 -22.34
CA GLN A 278 -9.98 -20.21 -21.30
C GLN A 278 -11.44 -20.53 -21.66
N ASP A 279 -12.02 -19.78 -22.60
CA ASP A 279 -13.39 -19.96 -23.09
C ASP A 279 -13.54 -21.10 -24.13
N ASN A 280 -12.44 -21.68 -24.64
CA ASN A 280 -12.44 -22.69 -25.71
C ASN A 280 -11.78 -24.03 -25.35
N MET A 281 -11.74 -24.39 -24.07
CA MET A 281 -11.19 -25.68 -23.59
C MET A 281 -11.75 -26.92 -24.32
N ASP A 282 -13.02 -26.87 -24.75
CA ASP A 282 -13.65 -27.98 -25.49
C ASP A 282 -13.09 -28.14 -26.91
N VAL A 283 -12.65 -27.06 -27.54
CA VAL A 283 -12.08 -27.06 -28.90
C VAL A 283 -10.65 -27.62 -28.87
N ASP A 284 -9.87 -27.28 -27.85
CA ASP A 284 -8.49 -27.76 -27.66
C ASP A 284 -8.45 -29.26 -27.30
N ASN A 285 -9.40 -29.73 -26.48
CA ASN A 285 -9.46 -31.15 -26.15
C ASN A 285 -9.90 -32.01 -27.36
N MET A 286 -10.75 -31.46 -28.22
CA MET A 286 -11.13 -32.11 -29.48
C MET A 286 -9.94 -32.28 -30.43
N GLN A 287 -8.95 -31.39 -30.37
CA GLN A 287 -7.76 -31.44 -31.23
C GLN A 287 -6.90 -32.69 -31.02
N PHE A 288 -6.81 -33.20 -29.79
CA PHE A 288 -6.05 -34.43 -29.49
C PHE A 288 -6.92 -35.68 -29.62
N PHE A 289 -8.21 -35.53 -29.33
CA PHE A 289 -9.18 -36.62 -29.42
C PHE A 289 -9.40 -37.10 -30.87
N TYR A 290 -9.56 -36.19 -31.83
CA TYR A 290 -9.85 -36.59 -33.22
C TYR A 290 -8.69 -37.35 -33.89
N PRO A 291 -7.40 -36.93 -33.82
CA PRO A 291 -6.29 -37.72 -34.36
C PRO A 291 -6.17 -39.10 -33.75
N PHE A 292 -6.34 -39.21 -32.42
CA PHE A 292 -6.39 -40.50 -31.73
C PHE A 292 -7.55 -41.35 -32.26
N LEU A 293 -8.75 -40.76 -32.38
CA LEU A 293 -9.92 -41.45 -32.91
C LEU A 293 -9.73 -41.90 -34.35
N TYR A 294 -9.15 -41.08 -35.23
CA TYR A 294 -8.91 -41.45 -36.64
C TYR A 294 -7.93 -42.62 -36.75
N LYS A 295 -6.80 -42.59 -36.02
CA LYS A 295 -5.80 -43.67 -36.02
C LYS A 295 -6.39 -44.98 -35.49
N THR A 296 -7.11 -44.92 -34.38
CA THR A 296 -7.77 -46.09 -33.79
C THR A 296 -8.91 -46.61 -34.67
N TYR A 297 -9.65 -45.73 -35.35
CA TYR A 297 -10.72 -46.11 -36.27
C TYR A 297 -10.22 -46.78 -37.56
N GLU A 298 -9.05 -46.36 -38.08
CA GLU A 298 -8.37 -47.05 -39.18
C GLU A 298 -7.93 -48.47 -38.77
N LYS A 299 -7.35 -48.60 -37.57
CA LYS A 299 -6.98 -49.90 -37.00
C LYS A 299 -8.21 -50.79 -36.72
N PHE A 300 -9.32 -50.20 -36.29
CA PHE A 300 -10.60 -50.89 -36.12
C PHE A 300 -11.13 -51.49 -37.44
N TRP A 301 -11.06 -50.74 -38.56
CA TRP A 301 -11.41 -51.27 -39.89
C TRP A 301 -10.50 -52.41 -40.36
N ASN A 302 -9.30 -52.52 -39.79
CA ASN A 302 -8.39 -53.64 -39.99
C ASN A 302 -8.61 -54.80 -38.98
N ASN A 303 -9.74 -54.83 -38.27
CA ASN A 303 -10.10 -55.80 -37.22
C ASN A 303 -9.11 -55.87 -36.05
N GLN A 304 -8.51 -54.74 -35.67
CA GLN A 304 -7.73 -54.63 -34.44
C GLN A 304 -8.61 -54.05 -33.33
N ASP A 305 -8.62 -54.69 -32.15
CA ASP A 305 -9.42 -54.26 -30.99
C ASP A 305 -8.57 -53.61 -29.86
N GLU A 306 -7.25 -53.59 -30.00
CA GLU A 306 -6.31 -53.01 -29.03
C GLU A 306 -5.41 -51.94 -29.68
N TYR A 307 -5.18 -50.83 -28.97
CA TYR A 307 -4.45 -49.64 -29.47
C TYR A 307 -3.39 -49.14 -28.48
N PRO A 308 -2.34 -49.94 -28.16
CA PRO A 308 -1.34 -49.55 -27.17
C PRO A 308 -0.46 -48.38 -27.64
N GLU A 309 -0.09 -48.34 -28.92
CA GLU A 309 0.79 -47.30 -29.50
C GLU A 309 0.11 -45.93 -29.48
N GLU A 310 -1.15 -45.85 -29.92
CA GLU A 310 -1.92 -44.61 -29.92
C GLU A 310 -2.19 -44.10 -28.50
N ARG A 311 -2.38 -45.02 -27.55
CA ARG A 311 -2.56 -44.67 -26.14
C ARG A 311 -1.29 -44.07 -25.55
N GLU A 312 -0.14 -44.69 -25.80
CA GLU A 312 1.15 -44.20 -25.31
C GLU A 312 1.50 -42.83 -25.94
N GLU A 313 1.19 -42.63 -27.23
CA GLU A 313 1.33 -41.33 -27.89
C GLU A 313 0.47 -40.25 -27.22
N LEU A 314 -0.80 -40.58 -26.91
CA LEU A 314 -1.71 -39.67 -26.23
C LEU A 314 -1.26 -39.36 -24.79
N GLU A 315 -0.79 -40.37 -24.05
CA GLU A 315 -0.26 -40.23 -22.69
C GLU A 315 0.95 -39.29 -22.66
N ARG A 316 1.91 -39.46 -23.58
CA ARG A 316 3.06 -38.54 -23.70
C ARG A 316 2.66 -37.09 -23.98
N ILE A 317 1.60 -36.87 -24.75
CA ILE A 317 1.09 -35.52 -25.04
C ILE A 317 0.47 -34.91 -23.78
N PHE A 318 -0.33 -35.68 -23.02
CA PHE A 318 -0.91 -35.21 -21.76
C PHE A 318 0.15 -34.98 -20.69
N ASP A 319 1.16 -35.85 -20.56
CA ASP A 319 2.26 -35.66 -19.63
C ASP A 319 3.04 -34.36 -19.91
N ALA A 320 3.32 -34.08 -21.19
CA ALA A 320 3.98 -32.84 -21.58
C ALA A 320 3.12 -31.60 -21.26
N ARG A 321 1.79 -31.71 -21.43
CA ARG A 321 0.84 -30.65 -21.09
C ARG A 321 0.78 -30.43 -19.58
N ASP A 322 0.64 -31.50 -18.81
CA ASP A 322 0.56 -31.45 -17.35
C ASP A 322 1.85 -30.87 -16.77
N HIS A 323 3.02 -31.26 -17.29
CA HIS A 323 4.29 -30.65 -16.90
C HIS A 323 4.32 -29.14 -17.12
N ARG A 324 3.78 -28.64 -18.24
CA ARG A 324 3.72 -27.20 -18.50
C ARG A 324 2.73 -26.49 -17.58
N VAL A 325 1.54 -27.06 -17.37
CA VAL A 325 0.53 -26.50 -16.46
C VAL A 325 1.09 -26.44 -15.03
N LEU A 326 1.83 -27.47 -14.61
CA LEU A 326 2.52 -27.48 -13.32
C LEU A 326 3.60 -26.39 -13.22
N GLN A 327 4.42 -26.21 -14.27
CA GLN A 327 5.40 -25.11 -14.32
C GLN A 327 4.74 -23.73 -14.24
N GLU A 328 3.63 -23.53 -14.97
CA GLU A 328 2.87 -22.29 -14.93
C GLU A 328 2.28 -22.06 -13.54
N LEU A 329 1.70 -23.10 -12.93
CA LEU A 329 1.16 -23.06 -11.57
C LEU A 329 2.25 -22.69 -10.55
N ASP A 330 3.43 -23.30 -10.64
CA ASP A 330 4.55 -22.98 -9.76
C ASP A 330 5.04 -21.54 -9.94
N SER A 331 5.08 -21.05 -11.19
CA SER A 331 5.42 -19.66 -11.48
C SER A 331 4.37 -18.67 -10.94
N MET A 332 3.09 -19.05 -10.96
CA MET A 332 1.98 -18.26 -10.43
C MET A 332 2.03 -18.25 -8.89
N ARG A 333 2.30 -19.40 -8.25
CA ARG A 333 2.51 -19.51 -6.80
C ARG A 333 3.72 -18.74 -6.32
N ALA A 334 4.80 -18.69 -7.11
CA ALA A 334 5.97 -17.86 -6.79
C ALA A 334 5.59 -16.37 -6.84
N ARG A 335 4.91 -15.93 -7.91
CA ARG A 335 4.41 -14.55 -8.02
C ARG A 335 3.42 -14.18 -6.90
N GLU A 336 2.55 -15.10 -6.50
CA GLU A 336 1.63 -14.90 -5.38
C GLU A 336 2.40 -14.68 -4.08
N ARG A 337 3.44 -15.49 -3.81
CA ARG A 337 4.31 -15.31 -2.65
C ARG A 337 5.05 -13.98 -2.68
N ASP A 338 5.65 -13.61 -3.80
CA ASP A 338 6.37 -12.33 -3.95
C ASP A 338 5.43 -11.13 -3.69
N VAL A 339 4.23 -11.17 -4.26
CA VAL A 339 3.21 -10.12 -4.06
C VAL A 339 2.71 -10.10 -2.61
N ALA A 340 2.54 -11.26 -1.98
CA ALA A 340 2.14 -11.35 -0.58
C ALA A 340 3.23 -10.78 0.35
N GLU A 341 4.51 -11.07 0.08
CA GLU A 341 5.65 -10.49 0.81
C GLU A 341 5.74 -8.98 0.60
N GLU A 342 5.57 -8.48 -0.62
CA GLU A 342 5.53 -7.04 -0.91
C GLU A 342 4.39 -6.36 -0.16
N LEU A 343 3.20 -6.96 -0.16
CA LEU A 343 2.03 -6.45 0.54
C LEU A 343 2.23 -6.42 2.06
N MET A 344 2.81 -7.48 2.63
CA MET A 344 3.18 -7.52 4.05
C MET A 344 4.22 -6.44 4.39
N GLY A 345 5.23 -6.26 3.54
CA GLY A 345 6.22 -5.19 3.69
C GLY A 345 5.62 -3.79 3.62
N LEU A 346 4.65 -3.56 2.73
CA LEU A 346 3.93 -2.30 2.62
C LEU A 346 2.98 -2.06 3.81
N GLN A 347 2.36 -3.09 4.35
CA GLN A 347 1.49 -3.00 5.53
C GLN A 347 2.27 -2.76 6.83
N GLN A 348 3.46 -3.35 6.98
CA GLN A 348 4.32 -3.11 8.15
C GLN A 348 4.92 -1.70 8.16
N ARG A 349 5.14 -1.09 6.99
CA ARG A 349 5.61 0.29 6.92
C ARG A 349 4.48 1.23 7.35
N PRO A 350 4.68 2.08 8.37
CA PRO A 350 3.66 3.03 8.77
C PRO A 350 3.31 3.93 7.58
N SER A 351 2.00 4.07 7.32
CA SER A 351 1.52 4.85 6.17
C SER A 351 2.17 6.24 6.17
N PRO A 352 2.91 6.62 5.10
CA PRO A 352 3.53 7.94 4.99
C PRO A 352 2.49 9.06 5.17
N LEU A 353 1.26 8.82 4.74
CA LEU A 353 0.13 9.72 4.91
C LEU A 353 -0.25 9.89 6.39
N GLN A 354 -0.24 8.80 7.18
CA GLN A 354 -0.55 8.86 8.60
C GLN A 354 0.54 9.61 9.38
N ALA A 355 1.82 9.36 9.07
CA ALA A 355 2.94 10.11 9.63
C ALA A 355 2.86 11.61 9.27
N ALA A 356 2.53 11.93 8.01
CA ALA A 356 2.32 13.31 7.58
C ALA A 356 1.15 13.99 8.31
N LYS A 357 0.02 13.30 8.48
CA LYS A 357 -1.14 13.81 9.24
C LYS A 357 -0.79 14.06 10.70
N GLN A 358 -0.08 13.16 11.36
CA GLN A 358 0.39 13.37 12.74
C GLN A 358 1.29 14.60 12.84
N ARG A 359 2.25 14.74 11.90
CA ARG A 359 3.14 15.91 11.85
C ARG A 359 2.35 17.20 11.62
N ASP A 360 1.37 17.20 10.73
CA ASP A 360 0.51 18.35 10.48
C ASP A 360 -0.30 18.74 11.73
N THR A 361 -0.91 17.77 12.42
CA THR A 361 -1.64 18.04 13.67
C THR A 361 -0.76 18.63 14.77
N LEU A 362 0.49 18.17 14.89
CA LEU A 362 1.48 18.72 15.82
C LEU A 362 1.84 20.16 15.46
N LEU A 363 2.13 20.42 14.18
CA LEU A 363 2.48 21.76 13.69
C LEU A 363 1.32 22.75 13.88
N VAL A 364 0.09 22.35 13.58
CA VAL A 364 -1.11 23.17 13.80
C VAL A 364 -1.29 23.49 15.28
N SER A 365 -1.10 22.51 16.16
CA SER A 365 -1.11 22.71 17.62
C SER A 365 -0.04 23.72 18.04
N ASP A 366 1.18 23.60 17.53
CA ASP A 366 2.29 24.48 17.91
C ASP A 366 2.11 25.90 17.37
N ILE A 367 1.60 26.06 16.14
CA ILE A 367 1.21 27.38 15.62
C ILE A 367 0.20 28.04 16.56
N LYS A 368 -0.81 27.31 17.02
CA LYS A 368 -1.81 27.83 17.95
C LYS A 368 -1.18 28.23 19.29
N LYS A 369 -0.29 27.40 19.86
CA LYS A 369 0.45 27.75 21.09
C LYS A 369 1.30 29.01 20.91
N PHE A 370 1.97 29.17 19.77
CA PHE A 370 2.77 30.37 19.49
C PHE A 370 1.90 31.61 19.32
N GLN A 371 0.76 31.49 18.66
CA GLN A 371 -0.22 32.58 18.56
C GLN A 371 -0.73 32.98 19.95
N ASP A 372 -1.15 32.02 20.77
CA ASP A 372 -1.63 32.25 22.14
C ASP A 372 -0.54 32.88 23.02
N TYR A 373 0.70 32.43 22.90
CA TYR A 373 1.85 33.01 23.62
C TYR A 373 2.13 34.44 23.17
N ASN A 374 2.09 34.70 21.86
CA ASN A 374 2.35 36.03 21.32
C ASN A 374 1.25 37.04 21.75
N GLU A 375 -0.03 36.64 21.65
CA GLU A 375 -1.15 37.50 22.04
C GLU A 375 -1.24 37.71 23.55
N ASN A 376 -1.13 36.65 24.35
CA ASN A 376 -1.37 36.75 25.79
C ASN A 376 -0.14 37.21 26.57
N TYR A 377 1.07 36.80 26.16
CA TYR A 377 2.28 37.10 26.92
C TYR A 377 3.09 38.23 26.30
N ILE A 378 3.52 38.08 25.04
CA ILE A 378 4.39 39.07 24.40
C ILE A 378 3.67 40.41 24.30
N ARG A 379 2.50 40.45 23.66
CA ARG A 379 1.76 41.70 23.43
C ARG A 379 1.38 42.41 24.73
N ARG A 380 0.89 41.68 25.74
CA ARG A 380 0.56 42.29 27.04
C ARG A 380 1.81 42.84 27.74
N LYS A 381 2.95 42.16 27.62
CA LYS A 381 4.20 42.61 28.23
C LYS A 381 4.76 43.83 27.52
N THR A 382 4.75 43.86 26.18
CA THR A 382 5.12 45.08 25.42
C THR A 382 4.19 46.24 25.77
N GLU A 383 2.87 46.05 25.82
CA GLU A 383 1.93 47.12 26.19
C GLU A 383 2.14 47.64 27.63
N LYS A 384 2.54 46.79 28.57
CA LYS A 384 2.89 47.20 29.93
C LYS A 384 4.18 48.02 29.96
N VAL A 385 5.23 47.50 29.33
CA VAL A 385 6.53 48.18 29.25
C VAL A 385 6.39 49.53 28.55
N ASP A 386 5.61 49.62 27.46
CA ASP A 386 5.33 50.89 26.77
C ASP A 386 4.62 51.90 27.67
N LYS A 387 3.66 51.46 28.50
CA LYS A 387 2.97 52.33 29.47
C LYS A 387 3.93 52.82 30.56
N GLU A 388 4.83 51.95 31.04
CA GLU A 388 5.85 52.31 32.02
C GLU A 388 6.85 53.31 31.45
N ILE A 389 7.35 53.07 30.23
CA ILE A 389 8.23 54.01 29.52
C ILE A 389 7.55 55.38 29.38
N LYS A 390 6.29 55.43 28.96
CA LYS A 390 5.53 56.69 28.84
C LYS A 390 5.39 57.42 30.19
N ARG A 391 5.12 56.68 31.28
CA ARG A 391 5.07 57.26 32.63
C ARG A 391 6.42 57.82 33.06
N PHE A 392 7.50 57.06 32.88
CA PHE A 392 8.84 57.53 33.25
C PHE A 392 9.27 58.76 32.45
N LEU A 393 8.95 58.82 31.15
CA LEU A 393 9.21 60.01 30.34
C LEU A 393 8.44 61.24 30.85
N SER A 394 7.17 61.08 31.24
CA SER A 394 6.39 62.16 31.84
C SER A 394 6.97 62.62 33.17
N THR A 395 7.28 61.69 34.08
CA THR A 395 7.84 62.02 35.40
C THR A 395 9.21 62.68 35.28
N LYS A 396 10.05 62.24 34.34
CA LYS A 396 11.32 62.89 34.03
C LYS A 396 11.09 64.35 33.62
N SER A 397 10.19 64.60 32.67
CA SER A 397 9.84 65.95 32.23
C SER A 397 9.35 66.84 33.40
N ASP A 398 8.48 66.31 34.27
CA ASP A 398 7.98 67.05 35.43
C ASP A 398 9.09 67.36 36.45
N SER A 399 10.02 66.43 36.66
CA SER A 399 11.15 66.61 37.57
C SER A 399 12.14 67.66 37.05
N GLU A 400 12.42 67.65 35.75
CA GLU A 400 13.27 68.65 35.08
C GLU A 400 12.66 70.06 35.22
N ALA A 401 11.34 70.19 35.07
CA ALA A 401 10.62 71.44 35.28
C ALA A 401 10.70 71.96 36.73
N LYS A 402 10.58 71.07 37.73
CA LYS A 402 10.69 71.44 39.16
C LYS A 402 12.09 71.89 39.54
N VAL A 403 13.13 71.19 39.06
CA VAL A 403 14.52 71.58 39.30
C VAL A 403 14.79 72.97 38.75
N GLU A 404 14.28 73.27 37.55
CA GLU A 404 14.42 74.60 36.95
C GLU A 404 13.71 75.70 37.76
N ALA A 405 12.53 75.42 38.32
CA ALA A 405 11.82 76.36 39.20
C ALA A 405 12.58 76.63 40.51
N LEU A 406 13.04 75.59 41.19
CA LEU A 406 13.80 75.72 42.45
C LEU A 406 15.13 76.45 42.26
N LYS A 407 15.80 76.23 41.13
CA LYS A 407 17.03 76.97 40.80
C LYS A 407 16.78 78.47 40.76
N LYS A 408 15.68 78.91 40.16
CA LYS A 408 15.27 80.33 40.08
C LYS A 408 14.93 80.92 41.45
N GLU A 409 14.24 80.17 42.31
CA GLU A 409 13.89 80.62 43.68
C GLU A 409 15.13 80.79 44.56
N ARG A 410 16.05 79.82 44.53
CA ARG A 410 17.31 79.91 45.27
C ARG A 410 18.18 81.08 44.79
N ASP A 411 18.21 81.36 43.49
CA ASP A 411 18.90 82.54 42.94
C ASP A 411 18.22 83.86 43.36
N HIS A 412 16.95 83.85 43.74
CA HIS A 412 16.23 85.01 44.25
C HIS A 412 16.52 85.26 45.74
N LEU A 413 16.39 84.24 46.59
CA LEU A 413 16.63 84.36 48.04
C LEU A 413 18.06 84.74 48.38
N GLN A 414 19.04 84.23 47.62
CA GLN A 414 20.44 84.59 47.84
C GLN A 414 20.68 86.10 47.64
N LYS A 415 19.98 86.72 46.68
CA LYS A 415 20.09 88.16 46.45
C LYS A 415 19.53 88.97 47.63
N GLU A 416 18.39 88.56 48.20
CA GLU A 416 17.81 89.26 49.37
C GLU A 416 18.70 89.20 50.61
N VAL A 417 19.37 88.06 50.84
CA VAL A 417 20.28 87.90 51.98
C VAL A 417 21.54 88.75 51.80
N ASP A 418 22.11 88.78 50.59
CA ASP A 418 23.29 89.60 50.29
C ASP A 418 22.99 91.12 50.40
N GLU A 419 21.72 91.53 50.39
CA GLU A 419 21.27 92.93 50.50
C GLU A 419 21.07 93.44 51.94
N GLN A 420 21.13 92.59 52.99
CA GLN A 420 20.90 92.99 54.39
C GLN A 420 22.19 93.25 55.21
N PRO A 421 22.46 94.49 55.67
CA PRO A 421 23.54 94.76 56.64
C PRO A 421 23.02 94.75 58.09
N MET A 422 23.52 93.86 58.95
CA MET A 422 23.31 93.85 60.41
C MET A 422 24.55 94.40 61.14
N THR A 423 24.35 95.25 62.15
CA THR A 423 25.44 95.95 62.83
C THR A 423 25.75 95.35 64.21
N SER A 424 27.02 95.28 64.59
CA SER A 424 27.47 94.66 65.86
C SER A 424 26.83 95.26 67.12
N GLU A 425 26.40 96.52 67.08
CA GLU A 425 25.74 97.20 68.21
C GLU A 425 24.29 96.73 68.44
N GLU A 426 23.62 96.23 67.39
CA GLU A 426 22.26 95.69 67.51
C GLU A 426 22.26 94.34 68.22
N TYR A 427 23.38 93.62 68.12
CA TYR A 427 23.62 92.37 68.86
C TYR A 427 23.73 92.63 70.38
N ASP A 428 24.49 93.64 70.80
CA ASP A 428 24.73 93.94 72.22
C ASP A 428 23.48 94.46 72.96
N ARG A 429 22.54 95.11 72.25
CA ARG A 429 21.24 95.51 72.83
C ARG A 429 20.36 94.30 73.16
N LEU A 430 20.47 93.24 72.36
CA LEU A 430 19.74 92.00 72.58
C LEU A 430 20.20 91.33 73.89
N GLU A 431 21.50 91.39 74.18
CA GLU A 431 22.14 90.77 75.35
C GLU A 431 21.67 91.41 76.68
N ASN A 432 21.54 92.75 76.74
CA ASN A 432 21.09 93.44 77.96
C ASN A 432 19.61 93.18 78.31
N HIS A 433 18.78 92.98 77.28
CA HIS A 433 17.39 92.56 77.45
C HIS A 433 17.29 91.17 78.10
N TYR A 434 18.25 90.29 77.80
CA TYR A 434 18.30 88.96 78.39
C TYR A 434 18.51 89.00 79.91
N ARG A 435 19.39 89.88 80.42
CA ARG A 435 19.74 89.93 81.85
C ARG A 435 18.59 90.41 82.75
N THR A 436 17.81 91.37 82.29
CA THR A 436 16.64 91.92 83.03
C THR A 436 15.53 90.88 83.17
N LEU A 437 15.43 89.99 82.18
CA LEU A 437 14.49 88.87 82.17
C LEU A 437 14.79 87.86 83.30
N GLN A 438 16.07 87.71 83.67
CA GLN A 438 16.52 86.76 84.68
C GLN A 438 16.07 87.14 86.11
N GLU A 439 16.06 88.43 86.47
CA GLU A 439 15.65 88.87 87.82
C GLU A 439 14.13 88.70 88.05
N GLN A 440 13.34 88.89 87.01
CA GLN A 440 11.89 88.64 87.04
C GLN A 440 11.56 87.16 87.25
N LEU A 441 12.47 86.26 86.85
CA LEU A 441 12.32 84.81 87.04
C LEU A 441 12.30 84.42 88.54
N ASN A 442 13.21 84.98 89.34
CA ASN A 442 13.37 84.59 90.76
C ASN A 442 12.17 85.01 91.62
N LEU A 443 11.56 86.16 91.33
CA LEU A 443 10.37 86.64 92.07
C LEU A 443 9.14 85.78 91.77
N LEU A 444 9.05 85.24 90.56
CA LEU A 444 8.01 84.27 90.18
C LEU A 444 8.17 82.94 90.92
N GLU A 445 9.39 82.54 91.27
CA GLU A 445 9.68 81.27 91.92
C GLU A 445 9.18 81.20 93.37
N ASN A 446 9.26 82.29 94.14
CA ASN A 446 8.69 82.34 95.48
C ASN A 446 7.15 82.31 95.48
N LYS A 447 6.53 82.97 94.49
CA LYS A 447 5.07 82.96 94.33
C LYS A 447 4.56 81.56 93.94
N LYS A 448 5.38 80.79 93.23
CA LYS A 448 5.11 79.39 92.90
C LYS A 448 5.01 78.52 94.15
N ALA A 449 5.90 78.66 95.14
CA ALA A 449 5.89 77.83 96.35
C ALA A 449 4.61 77.98 97.20
N GLN A 450 4.06 79.19 97.31
CA GLN A 450 2.81 79.44 98.03
C GLN A 450 1.60 78.81 97.31
N VAL A 451 1.57 78.93 95.97
CA VAL A 451 0.54 78.30 95.13
C VAL A 451 0.62 76.77 95.21
N GLU A 452 1.81 76.19 95.38
CA GLU A 452 1.98 74.73 95.55
C GLU A 452 1.36 74.20 96.86
N ALA A 453 1.43 74.96 97.96
CA ALA A 453 0.79 74.56 99.22
C ALA A 453 -0.75 74.56 99.12
N GLU A 454 -1.33 75.56 98.45
CA GLU A 454 -2.77 75.61 98.17
C GLU A 454 -3.18 74.50 97.19
N ARG A 455 -2.34 74.23 96.19
CA ARG A 455 -2.51 73.10 95.26
C ARG A 455 -2.62 71.77 96.00
N GLY A 456 -1.79 71.52 97.01
CA GLY A 456 -1.81 70.27 97.79
C GLY A 456 -3.14 70.00 98.51
N ASN A 457 -3.82 71.04 98.99
CA ASN A 457 -5.15 70.88 99.61
C ASN A 457 -6.22 70.55 98.56
N VAL A 458 -6.17 71.20 97.40
CA VAL A 458 -7.08 70.92 96.28
C VAL A 458 -6.86 69.51 95.73
N GLU A 459 -5.61 69.04 95.70
CA GLU A 459 -5.27 67.66 95.31
C GLU A 459 -5.91 66.61 96.23
N LEU A 460 -5.97 66.86 97.54
CA LEU A 460 -6.59 65.93 98.49
C LEU A 460 -8.10 65.78 98.25
N GLU A 461 -8.77 66.88 97.95
CA GLU A 461 -10.20 66.86 97.59
C GLU A 461 -10.44 66.20 96.23
N ALA A 462 -9.59 66.47 95.24
CA ALA A 462 -9.63 65.80 93.94
C ALA A 462 -9.47 64.27 94.07
N TYR A 463 -8.59 63.80 94.97
CA TYR A 463 -8.40 62.38 95.25
C TYR A 463 -9.66 61.68 95.76
N ARG A 464 -10.45 62.35 96.60
CA ARG A 464 -11.73 61.81 97.10
C ARG A 464 -12.73 61.62 95.97
N HIS A 465 -12.79 62.58 95.03
CA HIS A 465 -13.67 62.51 93.88
C HIS A 465 -13.20 61.47 92.84
N GLN A 466 -11.90 61.33 92.63
CA GLN A 466 -11.31 60.32 91.76
C GLN A 466 -11.72 58.90 92.18
N ASN A 467 -11.56 58.55 93.47
CA ASN A 467 -11.91 57.23 93.98
C ASN A 467 -13.38 56.84 93.72
N ALA A 468 -14.31 57.77 93.89
CA ALA A 468 -15.73 57.52 93.63
C ALA A 468 -15.99 57.20 92.15
N MET A 469 -15.27 57.88 91.26
CA MET A 469 -15.37 57.65 89.82
C MET A 469 -14.75 56.28 89.44
N GLU A 470 -13.71 55.81 90.15
CA GLU A 470 -13.07 54.52 89.88
C GLU A 470 -14.01 53.32 90.04
N GLU A 471 -14.91 53.39 91.01
CA GLU A 471 -15.90 52.33 91.24
C GLU A 471 -16.90 52.21 90.08
N GLU A 472 -17.41 53.35 89.60
CA GLU A 472 -18.35 53.40 88.46
C GLU A 472 -17.75 52.80 87.18
N PHE A 473 -16.47 53.08 86.94
CA PHE A 473 -15.79 52.55 85.77
C PHE A 473 -15.49 51.06 85.81
N LYS A 474 -15.24 50.48 86.99
CA LYS A 474 -15.08 49.02 87.12
C LYS A 474 -16.33 48.28 86.64
N MET A 475 -17.51 48.80 86.95
CA MET A 475 -18.79 48.26 86.46
C MET A 475 -18.94 48.40 84.95
N PHE A 476 -18.63 49.57 84.39
CA PHE A 476 -18.65 49.80 82.95
C PHE A 476 -17.67 48.87 82.20
N ASN A 477 -16.53 48.58 82.81
CA ASN A 477 -15.49 47.77 82.17
C ASN A 477 -15.84 46.32 81.95
N ALA A 478 -16.49 45.71 82.94
CA ALA A 478 -16.94 44.34 82.83
C ALA A 478 -17.92 44.20 81.65
N LEU A 479 -18.90 45.10 81.58
CA LEU A 479 -19.91 45.11 80.52
C LEU A 479 -19.33 45.38 79.13
N GLY A 480 -18.37 46.30 79.00
CA GLY A 480 -17.77 46.56 77.70
C GLY A 480 -16.86 45.42 77.21
N ARG A 481 -16.18 44.69 78.11
CA ARG A 481 -15.35 43.53 77.73
C ARG A 481 -16.21 42.38 77.19
N ASP A 482 -17.37 42.15 77.79
CA ASP A 482 -18.30 41.10 77.33
C ASP A 482 -18.88 41.34 75.92
N ILE A 483 -18.87 42.59 75.46
CA ILE A 483 -19.41 43.02 74.15
C ILE A 483 -18.27 43.31 73.15
N ASP A 484 -17.00 43.05 73.52
CA ASP A 484 -15.79 43.49 72.79
C ASP A 484 -15.80 45.00 72.45
N LEU A 485 -16.60 45.77 73.19
CA LEU A 485 -16.70 47.21 73.06
C LEU A 485 -15.54 47.87 73.78
N LEU A 486 -15.23 47.30 74.94
CA LEU A 486 -13.97 47.46 75.56
C LEU A 486 -13.02 46.37 75.07
N PRO A 487 -11.83 46.79 74.70
CA PRO A 487 -11.32 48.09 75.09
C PRO A 487 -11.56 49.15 74.00
N PHE A 488 -12.13 50.29 74.40
CA PHE A 488 -12.52 51.31 73.43
C PHE A 488 -11.23 51.84 72.85
N LYS A 489 -11.09 51.76 71.53
CA LYS A 489 -10.06 52.56 70.87
C LYS A 489 -10.64 53.94 70.79
N LEU A 490 -10.36 54.77 71.78
CA LEU A 490 -10.51 56.20 71.56
C LEU A 490 -9.70 56.54 70.30
N PRO A 491 -10.30 57.05 69.20
CA PRO A 491 -9.54 57.82 68.22
C PRO A 491 -8.49 58.67 68.93
N ALA A 492 -7.21 58.44 68.62
CA ALA A 492 -6.03 59.16 69.10
C ALA A 492 -6.15 60.68 69.07
N THR A 493 -7.11 61.15 68.30
CA THR A 493 -7.49 62.54 68.27
C THR A 493 -7.93 63.07 69.64
N SER A 494 -8.56 62.28 70.50
CA SER A 494 -8.56 62.67 71.92
C SER A 494 -7.10 62.64 72.36
N SER A 495 -6.61 63.75 72.87
CA SER A 495 -5.20 63.96 73.25
C SER A 495 -4.55 62.82 74.07
N ALA A 496 -5.29 61.82 74.54
CA ALA A 496 -4.82 60.68 75.34
C ALA A 496 -4.12 59.54 74.57
N ALA A 497 -4.28 59.35 73.26
CA ALA A 497 -3.65 58.17 72.61
C ALA A 497 -2.41 58.48 71.74
N THR A 498 -2.13 59.74 71.38
CA THR A 498 -0.76 60.12 71.01
C THR A 498 -0.39 61.42 71.68
N LYS A 499 0.00 61.31 72.94
CA LYS A 499 1.37 61.73 73.21
C LYS A 499 2.12 60.74 74.11
N ASP A 500 3.14 60.21 73.44
CA ASP A 500 4.48 59.97 73.94
C ASP A 500 4.64 58.85 74.98
N GLY A 501 4.53 57.64 74.43
CA GLY A 501 5.81 57.06 74.02
C GLY A 501 6.13 55.68 74.58
N LEU A 502 5.31 55.11 75.45
CA LEU A 502 5.40 53.69 75.77
C LEU A 502 4.04 53.03 75.61
N SER A 503 3.92 52.32 74.49
CA SER A 503 2.76 51.55 74.07
C SER A 503 1.49 52.39 73.94
N VAL A 504 1.06 52.62 72.70
CA VAL A 504 -0.37 52.80 72.40
C VAL A 504 -1.01 51.48 72.83
N ALA A 505 -1.42 51.40 74.11
CA ALA A 505 -2.42 50.45 74.50
C ALA A 505 -3.62 50.84 73.65
N ASP A 506 -3.83 50.07 72.60
CA ASP A 506 -4.88 50.21 71.62
C ASP A 506 -6.27 50.07 72.28
N GLU A 507 -6.33 50.04 73.59
CA GLU A 507 -7.29 49.35 74.37
C GLU A 507 -7.54 50.20 75.63
N LEU A 508 -8.51 51.12 75.59
CA LEU A 508 -9.01 51.70 76.83
C LEU A 508 -9.86 50.70 77.57
N VAL A 509 -9.37 50.29 78.72
CA VAL A 509 -10.16 49.79 79.83
C VAL A 509 -10.16 50.90 80.87
N PHE A 510 -11.32 51.32 81.35
CA PHE A 510 -11.44 52.39 82.34
C PHE A 510 -11.02 51.93 83.75
N GLU A 511 -9.81 51.46 83.99
CA GLU A 511 -9.52 50.76 85.27
C GLU A 511 -9.52 51.66 86.51
N ARG A 512 -9.46 52.98 86.32
CA ARG A 512 -9.50 53.99 87.37
C ARG A 512 -10.17 55.28 86.92
N GLY A 513 -11.47 55.42 87.10
CA GLY A 513 -11.97 56.71 87.60
C GLY A 513 -11.81 57.94 86.73
N GLU A 514 -11.34 57.84 85.50
CA GLU A 514 -11.01 59.00 84.69
C GLU A 514 -11.78 58.91 83.38
N LEU A 515 -12.85 59.72 83.26
CA LEU A 515 -13.37 60.07 81.94
C LEU A 515 -12.44 61.16 81.44
N TYR A 516 -11.67 60.81 80.40
CA TYR A 516 -10.82 61.74 79.71
C TYR A 516 -11.64 62.99 79.28
N PRO A 517 -11.21 64.21 79.66
CA PRO A 517 -12.03 65.43 79.59
C PRO A 517 -12.54 65.86 78.21
N ASP A 518 -11.85 65.51 77.12
CA ASP A 518 -12.19 65.94 75.75
C ASP A 518 -13.01 64.92 74.97
N VAL A 519 -13.41 63.84 75.63
CA VAL A 519 -14.21 62.80 75.02
C VAL A 519 -15.65 63.23 75.16
N ASP A 520 -16.08 64.11 74.26
CA ASP A 520 -17.48 64.51 74.23
C ASP A 520 -18.33 63.25 74.01
N ILE A 521 -19.01 62.87 75.08
CA ILE A 521 -19.87 61.69 75.14
C ILE A 521 -20.92 61.76 74.03
N LYS A 522 -21.34 62.97 73.63
CA LYS A 522 -22.31 63.19 72.56
C LYS A 522 -21.68 63.25 71.16
N THR A 523 -20.58 63.97 70.94
CA THR A 523 -20.00 64.14 69.59
C THR A 523 -18.90 63.18 69.21
N TYR A 524 -18.39 62.37 70.16
CA TYR A 524 -17.32 61.43 69.89
C TYR A 524 -17.66 60.00 70.29
N LEU A 525 -18.04 59.75 71.55
CA LEU A 525 -18.25 58.38 72.04
C LEU A 525 -19.48 57.74 71.39
N ARG A 526 -20.58 58.48 71.25
CA ARG A 526 -21.79 58.04 70.51
C ARG A 526 -21.52 57.74 69.03
N PRO A 527 -20.90 58.64 68.24
CA PRO A 527 -20.55 58.33 66.86
C PRO A 527 -19.44 57.26 66.73
N LEU A 528 -18.55 57.09 67.71
CA LEU A 528 -17.60 55.95 67.75
C LEU A 528 -18.33 54.63 67.96
N VAL A 529 -19.27 54.55 68.90
CA VAL A 529 -20.14 53.38 69.09
C VAL A 529 -20.98 53.13 67.84
N ALA A 530 -21.52 54.18 67.20
CA ALA A 530 -22.24 54.05 65.94
C ALA A 530 -21.33 53.58 64.79
N ARG A 531 -20.07 54.02 64.76
CA ARG A 531 -19.03 53.54 63.84
C ARG A 531 -18.67 52.10 64.12
N MET A 532 -18.53 51.66 65.37
CA MET A 532 -18.28 50.26 65.72
C MET A 532 -19.46 49.36 65.35
N LEU A 533 -20.70 49.85 65.49
CA LEU A 533 -21.89 49.15 64.98
C LEU A 533 -21.89 49.06 63.45
N LYS A 534 -21.43 50.11 62.76
CA LYS A 534 -21.26 50.13 61.30
C LYS A 534 -20.13 49.20 60.85
N ASP A 535 -18.97 49.25 61.47
CA ASP A 535 -17.81 48.38 61.23
C ASP A 535 -18.15 46.92 61.55
N GLY A 536 -18.92 46.66 62.62
CA GLY A 536 -19.46 45.34 62.92
C GLY A 536 -20.46 44.87 61.86
N SER A 537 -21.27 45.76 61.29
CA SER A 537 -22.12 45.48 60.13
C SER A 537 -21.30 45.20 58.86
N GLU A 538 -20.22 45.93 58.63
CA GLU A 538 -19.29 45.73 57.51
C GLU A 538 -18.49 44.43 57.65
N LYS A 539 -18.03 44.08 58.85
CA LYS A 539 -17.44 42.76 59.15
C LYS A 539 -18.43 41.64 58.89
N ARG A 540 -19.69 41.79 59.31
CA ARG A 540 -20.76 40.80 58.98
C ARG A 540 -20.99 40.67 57.48
N LYS A 541 -21.00 41.78 56.74
CA LYS A 541 -21.07 41.76 55.27
C LYS A 541 -19.85 41.09 54.65
N GLY A 542 -18.64 41.39 55.14
CA GLY A 542 -17.40 40.76 54.70
C GLY A 542 -17.36 39.26 54.96
N VAL A 543 -17.83 38.81 56.13
CA VAL A 543 -17.99 37.38 56.42
C VAL A 543 -19.06 36.74 55.52
N ALA A 544 -20.16 37.44 55.22
CA ALA A 544 -21.16 36.96 54.27
C ALA A 544 -20.61 36.85 52.84
N GLU A 545 -19.74 37.78 52.44
CA GLU A 545 -19.07 37.77 51.14
C GLU A 545 -17.98 36.71 51.06
N GLN A 546 -17.22 36.49 52.14
CA GLN A 546 -16.32 35.35 52.27
C GLN A 546 -17.07 34.03 52.22
N LYS A 547 -18.24 33.93 52.86
CA LYS A 547 -19.12 32.77 52.76
C LYS A 547 -19.60 32.56 51.32
N LEU A 548 -19.92 33.63 50.60
CA LEU A 548 -20.29 33.56 49.19
C LEU A 548 -19.11 33.09 48.31
N GLN A 549 -17.90 33.62 48.55
CA GLN A 549 -16.69 33.21 47.84
C GLN A 549 -16.31 31.75 48.17
N LEU A 550 -16.45 31.32 49.42
CA LEU A 550 -16.28 29.92 49.81
C LEU A 550 -17.32 29.04 49.11
N GLY A 551 -18.57 29.51 49.00
CA GLY A 551 -19.62 28.84 48.24
C GLY A 551 -19.27 28.68 46.77
N GLN A 552 -18.81 29.75 46.11
CA GLN A 552 -18.34 29.68 44.72
C GLN A 552 -17.15 28.73 44.55
N LYS A 553 -16.18 28.76 45.48
CA LYS A 553 -15.05 27.80 45.47
C LYS A 553 -15.52 26.37 45.70
N TYR A 554 -16.51 26.16 46.56
CA TYR A 554 -17.12 24.86 46.79
C TYR A 554 -17.82 24.34 45.52
N ASP A 555 -18.58 25.20 44.82
CA ASP A 555 -19.23 24.86 43.55
C ASP A 555 -18.20 24.51 42.47
N VAL A 556 -17.12 25.29 42.36
CA VAL A 556 -16.01 24.98 41.44
C VAL A 556 -15.36 23.64 41.79
N LEU A 557 -15.10 23.38 43.08
CA LEU A 557 -14.58 22.08 43.52
C LEU A 557 -15.55 20.94 43.23
N LEU A 558 -16.86 21.18 43.32
CA LEU A 558 -17.88 20.19 43.01
C LEU A 558 -17.90 19.85 41.51
N ASP A 559 -17.78 20.87 40.66
CA ASP A 559 -17.62 20.71 39.20
C ASP A 559 -16.31 19.99 38.85
N ASP A 560 -15.21 20.30 39.53
CA ASP A 560 -13.93 19.62 39.31
C ASP A 560 -13.97 18.15 39.77
N VAL A 561 -14.64 17.85 40.89
CA VAL A 561 -14.92 16.46 41.32
C VAL A 561 -15.80 15.74 40.30
N GLN A 562 -16.79 16.41 39.72
CA GLN A 562 -17.64 15.85 38.68
C GLN A 562 -16.82 15.54 37.41
N ARG A 563 -16.00 16.48 36.95
CA ARG A 563 -15.06 16.27 35.83
C ARG A 563 -14.09 15.13 36.12
N ALA A 564 -13.53 15.05 37.32
CA ALA A 564 -12.66 13.95 37.72
C ALA A 564 -13.38 12.59 37.73
N ARG A 565 -14.66 12.54 38.09
CA ARG A 565 -15.48 11.32 37.98
C ARG A 565 -15.76 10.94 36.53
N GLU A 566 -16.02 11.91 35.67
CA GLU A 566 -16.22 11.68 34.23
C GLU A 566 -14.94 11.19 33.56
N THR A 567 -13.78 11.76 33.88
CA THR A 567 -12.48 11.28 33.38
C THR A 567 -12.15 9.91 33.93
N LEU A 568 -12.43 9.62 35.21
CA LEU A 568 -12.30 8.27 35.76
C LEU A 568 -13.21 7.27 35.06
N SER A 569 -14.46 7.63 34.75
CA SER A 569 -15.38 6.78 34.00
C SER A 569 -14.87 6.50 32.58
N GLN A 570 -14.35 7.52 31.89
CA GLN A 570 -13.76 7.36 30.57
C GLN A 570 -12.48 6.49 30.62
N LEU A 571 -11.63 6.70 31.62
CA LEU A 571 -10.41 5.93 31.81
C LEU A 571 -10.73 4.47 32.16
N HIS A 572 -11.74 4.23 32.98
CA HIS A 572 -12.22 2.89 33.30
C HIS A 572 -12.79 2.19 32.06
N LYS A 573 -13.57 2.87 31.22
CA LYS A 573 -14.02 2.32 29.93
C LYS A 573 -12.83 1.96 29.02
N ARG A 574 -11.80 2.81 28.96
CA ARG A 574 -10.57 2.51 28.21
C ARG A 574 -9.86 1.29 28.77
N TYR A 575 -9.74 1.21 30.09
CA TYR A 575 -9.16 0.05 30.77
C TYR A 575 -9.90 -1.24 30.45
N GLU A 576 -11.24 -1.25 30.53
CA GLU A 576 -12.04 -2.43 30.19
C GLU A 576 -11.91 -2.83 28.71
N MET A 577 -11.86 -1.84 27.79
CA MET A 577 -11.59 -2.13 26.37
C MET A 577 -10.21 -2.74 26.17
N THR A 578 -9.15 -2.14 26.74
CA THR A 578 -7.79 -2.68 26.65
C THR A 578 -7.68 -4.06 27.29
N ARG A 579 -8.38 -4.30 28.41
CA ARG A 579 -8.45 -5.62 29.04
C ARG A 579 -9.10 -6.65 28.13
N ALA A 580 -10.23 -6.31 27.50
CA ALA A 580 -10.90 -7.18 26.54
C ALA A 580 -10.00 -7.47 25.32
N ASP A 581 -9.21 -6.49 24.86
CA ASP A 581 -8.25 -6.69 23.78
C ASP A 581 -7.09 -7.61 24.21
N ILE A 582 -6.59 -7.48 25.44
CA ILE A 582 -5.59 -8.40 26.02
C ILE A 582 -6.17 -9.83 26.09
N ASP A 583 -7.41 -9.99 26.56
CA ASP A 583 -8.04 -11.30 26.66
C ASP A 583 -8.22 -11.94 25.27
N LYS A 584 -8.57 -11.16 24.24
CA LYS A 584 -8.60 -11.62 22.85
C LYS A 584 -7.22 -12.05 22.34
N ILE A 585 -6.19 -11.24 22.58
CA ILE A 585 -4.81 -11.57 22.17
C ILE A 585 -4.33 -12.84 22.87
N ASN A 586 -4.66 -13.01 24.15
CA ASN A 586 -4.32 -14.23 24.89
C ASN A 586 -5.08 -15.44 24.34
N GLN A 587 -6.34 -15.27 23.91
CA GLN A 587 -7.09 -16.34 23.27
C GLN A 587 -6.50 -16.72 21.91
N THR A 588 -6.22 -15.74 21.04
CA THR A 588 -5.60 -16.02 19.73
C THR A 588 -4.21 -16.63 19.89
N SER A 589 -3.41 -16.16 20.86
CA SER A 589 -2.10 -16.73 21.15
C SER A 589 -2.17 -18.17 21.67
N LYS A 590 -3.23 -18.53 22.42
CA LYS A 590 -3.47 -19.93 22.82
C LYS A 590 -3.86 -20.78 21.63
N GLU A 591 -4.78 -20.30 20.80
CA GLU A 591 -5.21 -21.02 19.58
C GLU A 591 -4.04 -21.22 18.60
N GLU A 592 -3.17 -20.22 18.43
CA GLU A 592 -1.92 -20.33 17.66
C GLU A 592 -0.94 -21.31 18.29
N GLY A 593 -0.82 -21.32 19.63
CA GLY A 593 0.01 -22.28 20.36
C GLY A 593 -0.48 -23.72 20.18
N ASP A 594 -1.77 -23.97 20.38
CA ASP A 594 -2.38 -25.30 20.19
C ASP A 594 -2.22 -25.79 18.75
N PHE A 595 -2.32 -24.88 17.76
CA PHE A 595 -2.08 -25.19 16.36
C PHE A 595 -0.61 -25.54 16.08
N ALA A 596 0.33 -24.78 16.64
CA ALA A 596 1.77 -25.06 16.52
C ALA A 596 2.14 -26.41 17.15
N ASP A 597 1.60 -26.72 18.33
CA ASP A 597 1.81 -28.00 19.01
C ASP A 597 1.25 -29.17 18.18
N SER A 598 0.08 -29.01 17.55
CA SER A 598 -0.48 -30.02 16.64
C SER A 598 0.40 -30.24 15.42
N MET A 599 0.90 -29.16 14.81
CA MET A 599 1.83 -29.26 13.69
C MET A 599 3.14 -29.93 14.07
N GLU A 600 3.68 -29.61 15.26
CA GLU A 600 4.89 -30.25 15.76
C GLU A 600 4.68 -31.75 15.96
N GLN A 601 3.54 -32.18 16.51
CA GLN A 601 3.21 -33.60 16.64
C GLN A 601 3.12 -34.31 15.29
N ASP A 602 2.53 -33.68 14.28
CA ASP A 602 2.44 -34.25 12.93
C ASP A 602 3.82 -34.33 12.25
N HIS A 603 4.66 -33.31 12.41
CA HIS A 603 6.04 -33.33 11.95
C HIS A 603 6.86 -34.42 12.65
N GLN A 604 6.73 -34.58 13.97
CA GLN A 604 7.41 -35.65 14.71
C GLN A 604 6.95 -37.04 14.24
N ARG A 605 5.66 -37.22 13.94
CA ARG A 605 5.15 -38.48 13.35
C ARG A 605 5.77 -38.75 11.98
N LEU A 606 5.84 -37.73 11.13
CA LEU A 606 6.42 -37.86 9.80
C LEU A 606 7.94 -38.15 9.87
N ILE A 607 8.66 -37.51 10.78
CA ILE A 607 10.08 -37.82 11.03
C ILE A 607 10.22 -39.27 11.45
N HIS A 608 9.43 -39.75 12.42
CA HIS A 608 9.49 -41.14 12.84
C HIS A 608 9.13 -42.14 11.73
N GLU A 609 8.15 -41.83 10.87
CA GLU A 609 7.79 -42.66 9.74
C GLU A 609 8.93 -42.72 8.70
N THR A 610 9.53 -41.57 8.38
CA THR A 610 10.66 -41.50 7.44
C THR A 610 11.92 -42.16 8.00
N GLU A 611 12.20 -42.02 9.29
CA GLU A 611 13.28 -42.73 9.99
C GLU A 611 13.04 -44.24 9.98
N ALA A 612 11.83 -44.71 10.27
CA ALA A 612 11.49 -46.13 10.25
C ALA A 612 11.60 -46.73 8.82
N ALA A 613 11.12 -46.00 7.81
CA ALA A 613 11.27 -46.38 6.41
C ALA A 613 12.75 -46.40 5.99
N GLY A 614 13.53 -45.40 6.40
CA GLY A 614 14.97 -45.31 6.16
C GLY A 614 15.74 -46.46 6.82
N HIS A 615 15.46 -46.75 8.09
CA HIS A 615 16.04 -47.89 8.81
C HIS A 615 15.70 -49.22 8.14
N SER A 616 14.46 -49.40 7.68
CA SER A 616 14.04 -50.61 6.96
C SER A 616 14.77 -50.75 5.63
N ALA A 617 14.88 -49.66 4.86
CA ALA A 617 15.62 -49.65 3.60
C ALA A 617 17.13 -49.92 3.80
N ILE A 618 17.76 -49.31 4.80
CA ILE A 618 19.17 -49.57 5.15
C ILE A 618 19.34 -51.03 5.58
N SER A 619 18.43 -51.56 6.41
CA SER A 619 18.46 -52.96 6.83
C SER A 619 18.32 -53.93 5.64
N GLU A 620 17.49 -53.59 4.65
CA GLU A 620 17.34 -54.40 3.43
C GLU A 620 18.61 -54.34 2.57
N GLN A 621 19.17 -53.15 2.35
CA GLN A 621 20.38 -52.98 1.54
C GLN A 621 21.60 -53.66 2.19
N THR A 622 21.76 -53.54 3.52
CA THR A 622 22.82 -54.24 4.24
C THR A 622 22.66 -55.76 4.17
N ALA A 623 21.43 -56.29 4.26
CA ALA A 623 21.16 -57.71 4.05
C ALA A 623 21.48 -58.16 2.61
N ARG A 624 21.17 -57.33 1.61
CA ARG A 624 21.49 -57.60 0.20
C ARG A 624 23.00 -57.58 -0.05
N GLU A 625 23.71 -56.62 0.52
CA GLU A 625 25.17 -56.54 0.45
C GLU A 625 25.81 -57.77 1.10
N ALA A 626 25.34 -58.19 2.28
CA ALA A 626 25.82 -59.39 2.94
C ALA A 626 25.61 -60.65 2.07
N ARG A 627 24.45 -60.78 1.42
CA ARG A 627 24.18 -61.90 0.48
C ARG A 627 25.14 -61.87 -0.72
N LEU A 628 25.36 -60.70 -1.32
CA LEU A 628 26.29 -60.54 -2.45
C LEU A 628 27.73 -60.84 -2.04
N ARG A 629 28.16 -60.43 -0.84
CA ARG A 629 29.48 -60.79 -0.29
C ARG A 629 29.66 -62.30 -0.18
N VAL A 630 28.67 -63.00 0.37
CA VAL A 630 28.70 -64.48 0.46
C VAL A 630 28.76 -65.12 -0.93
N GLN A 631 27.98 -64.63 -1.90
CA GLN A 631 28.03 -65.14 -3.27
C GLN A 631 29.39 -64.89 -3.93
N HIS A 632 29.98 -63.72 -3.70
CA HIS A 632 31.31 -63.39 -4.20
C HIS A 632 32.39 -64.30 -3.60
N GLU A 633 32.34 -64.55 -2.29
CA GLU A 633 33.25 -65.47 -1.60
C GLU A 633 33.11 -66.91 -2.13
N GLN A 634 31.89 -67.38 -2.35
CA GLN A 634 31.63 -68.69 -2.97
C GLN A 634 32.18 -68.77 -4.40
N ALA A 635 32.05 -67.71 -5.19
CA ALA A 635 32.60 -67.65 -6.55
C ALA A 635 34.14 -67.68 -6.54
N ILE A 636 34.78 -66.95 -5.62
CA ILE A 636 36.24 -67.02 -5.43
C ILE A 636 36.66 -68.44 -5.03
N ALA A 637 35.96 -69.06 -4.08
CA ALA A 637 36.26 -70.42 -3.65
C ALA A 637 36.11 -71.44 -4.81
N ALA A 638 35.06 -71.30 -5.63
CA ALA A 638 34.86 -72.12 -6.81
C ALA A 638 35.95 -71.92 -7.86
N TYR A 639 36.35 -70.66 -8.12
CA TYR A 639 37.46 -70.34 -9.02
C TYR A 639 38.79 -70.94 -8.54
N ASN A 640 39.12 -70.76 -7.26
CA ASN A 640 40.33 -71.35 -6.67
C ASN A 640 40.32 -72.88 -6.74
N LYS A 641 39.16 -73.51 -6.55
CA LYS A 641 39.00 -74.96 -6.74
C LYS A 641 39.24 -75.37 -8.20
N HIS A 642 38.79 -74.58 -9.17
CA HIS A 642 39.06 -74.82 -10.58
C HIS A 642 40.55 -74.65 -10.94
N VAL A 643 41.19 -73.60 -10.43
CA VAL A 643 42.63 -73.35 -10.64
C VAL A 643 43.48 -74.48 -10.04
N THR A 644 43.14 -74.94 -8.83
CA THR A 644 43.84 -76.06 -8.19
C THR A 644 43.65 -77.36 -8.98
N ALA A 645 42.44 -77.67 -9.44
CA ALA A 645 42.20 -78.83 -10.31
C ALA A 645 42.98 -78.75 -11.64
N MET A 646 43.01 -77.58 -12.29
CA MET A 646 43.77 -77.40 -13.53
C MET A 646 45.28 -77.53 -13.30
N ASN A 647 45.80 -77.00 -12.19
CA ASN A 647 47.20 -77.16 -11.81
C ASN A 647 47.54 -78.64 -11.55
N GLU A 648 46.65 -79.40 -10.93
CA GLU A 648 46.81 -80.85 -10.75
C GLU A 648 46.84 -81.58 -12.10
N GLU A 649 45.95 -81.25 -13.04
CA GLU A 649 45.96 -81.80 -14.41
C GLU A 649 47.26 -81.46 -15.17
N VAL A 650 47.72 -80.22 -15.10
CA VAL A 650 49.00 -79.80 -15.70
C VAL A 650 50.17 -80.54 -15.05
N THR A 651 50.14 -80.72 -13.73
CA THR A 651 51.17 -81.46 -13.01
C THR A 651 51.17 -82.93 -13.43
N ASP A 652 50.00 -83.57 -13.59
CA ASP A 652 49.89 -84.94 -14.11
C ASP A 652 50.40 -85.05 -15.54
N ALA A 653 50.06 -84.09 -16.41
CA ALA A 653 50.58 -84.02 -17.78
C ALA A 653 52.11 -83.85 -17.82
N MET A 654 52.68 -83.01 -16.94
CA MET A 654 54.13 -82.89 -16.79
C MET A 654 54.78 -84.18 -16.31
N HIS A 655 54.17 -84.91 -15.35
CA HIS A 655 54.67 -86.22 -14.93
C HIS A 655 54.64 -87.23 -16.08
N ARG A 656 53.58 -87.24 -16.91
CA ARG A 656 53.51 -88.10 -18.11
C ARG A 656 54.59 -87.76 -19.13
N LEU A 657 54.87 -86.47 -19.35
CA LEU A 657 55.95 -86.02 -20.24
C LEU A 657 57.34 -86.36 -19.69
N LEU A 658 57.57 -86.21 -18.39
CA LEU A 658 58.81 -86.64 -17.73
C LEU A 658 59.01 -88.15 -17.87
N ASN A 659 57.96 -88.95 -17.60
CA ASN A 659 58.01 -90.40 -17.81
C ASN A 659 58.30 -90.76 -19.28
N LEU A 660 57.70 -90.04 -20.24
CA LEU A 660 58.00 -90.23 -21.67
C LEU A 660 59.47 -89.89 -21.98
N LYS A 661 59.97 -88.76 -21.47
CA LYS A 661 61.37 -88.35 -21.63
C LYS A 661 62.31 -89.39 -21.05
N ASP A 662 62.06 -89.89 -19.84
CA ASP A 662 62.90 -90.90 -19.19
C ASP A 662 62.85 -92.24 -19.94
N ASN A 663 61.69 -92.61 -20.48
CA ASN A 663 61.55 -93.77 -21.37
C ASN A 663 62.34 -93.61 -22.68
N VAL A 664 62.28 -92.43 -23.32
CA VAL A 664 63.04 -92.12 -24.54
C VAL A 664 64.54 -92.05 -24.26
N ALA A 665 64.96 -91.44 -23.15
CA ALA A 665 66.36 -91.40 -22.71
C ALA A 665 66.89 -92.82 -22.45
N SER A 666 66.12 -93.66 -21.77
CA SER A 666 66.44 -95.07 -21.57
C SER A 666 66.53 -95.85 -22.89
N ALA A 667 65.65 -95.57 -23.85
CA ALA A 667 65.70 -96.16 -25.19
C ALA A 667 66.93 -95.70 -26.00
N LEU A 668 67.30 -94.43 -25.90
CA LEU A 668 68.50 -93.86 -26.53
C LEU A 668 69.79 -94.39 -25.88
N GLU A 669 69.84 -94.58 -24.57
CA GLU A 669 70.98 -95.26 -23.91
C GLU A 669 71.13 -96.70 -24.40
N LYS A 670 70.03 -97.45 -24.53
CA LYS A 670 70.06 -98.79 -25.12
C LYS A 670 70.61 -98.78 -26.56
N LEU A 671 70.22 -97.80 -27.37
CA LEU A 671 70.75 -97.60 -28.74
C LEU A 671 72.23 -97.16 -28.77
N LYS A 672 72.66 -96.33 -27.82
CA LYS A 672 74.07 -95.91 -27.68
C LYS A 672 74.95 -97.07 -27.21
N GLY A 673 74.42 -97.94 -26.36
CA GLY A 673 75.04 -99.21 -26.00
C GLY A 673 75.20 -100.13 -27.21
N ALA A 674 74.14 -100.26 -28.03
CA ALA A 674 74.17 -101.07 -29.26
C ALA A 674 75.15 -100.53 -30.33
N THR A 675 75.34 -99.21 -30.42
CA THR A 675 76.29 -98.61 -31.39
C THR A 675 77.75 -98.67 -30.94
N LYS A 676 78.04 -98.72 -29.63
CA LYS A 676 79.42 -98.98 -29.15
C LYS A 676 79.89 -100.42 -29.35
N VAL A 677 78.98 -101.38 -29.50
CA VAL A 677 79.31 -102.80 -29.73
C VAL A 677 79.61 -103.09 -31.22
N ASN A 678 79.13 -102.27 -32.16
CA ASN A 678 79.39 -102.43 -33.60
C ASN A 678 80.57 -101.60 -34.15
N GLY A 679 81.42 -101.05 -33.29
CA GLY A 679 82.54 -100.18 -33.69
C GLY A 679 83.90 -100.88 -33.89
N HIS A 680 84.02 -102.21 -33.75
CA HIS A 680 85.29 -102.95 -33.90
C HIS A 680 85.17 -104.17 -34.84
N SER A 681 84.80 -103.90 -36.10
CA SER A 681 85.21 -104.61 -37.33
C SER A 681 84.59 -103.80 -38.48
N GLU A 682 85.30 -103.07 -39.34
CA GLU A 682 86.55 -103.36 -40.03
C GLU A 682 87.45 -102.11 -40.05
N THR A 683 88.73 -102.36 -40.27
CA THR A 683 89.89 -101.48 -40.08
C THR A 683 90.01 -100.36 -41.12
N ALA A 684 90.51 -99.20 -40.68
CA ALA A 684 90.78 -97.99 -41.48
C ALA A 684 89.55 -97.13 -41.81
#